data_AF-A0A6J4HYR8-F1
#
_entry.id   AF-A0A6J4HYR8-F1
#
_cell.length_a   1.000
_cell.length_b   1.000
_cell.length_c   1.000
_cell.angle_alpha   90.00
_cell.angle_beta   90.00
_cell.angle_gamma   90.00
#
_symmetry.space_group_name_H-M   'P 1'
#
loop_
_entity.id
_entity.type
_entity.pdbx_description
1 polymer ?
#
loop_
_entity_poly.entity_id
_entity_poly.type
_entity_poly.pdbx_seq_one_letter_code
_entity_poly.pdbx_strand_id
1 'polypeptide(L)'
;MSKFIPKHKEERGGQLDSEMEPELEPSSAHDGNVQQDDQEQPKSQNFLLGKCKQGATLTIKGLKSVSHLIIKPFTGQNPIYRHYWFWLGLGVSGSCIALSYSWYKLEKSIPNSTKDVLTFVRRDTITIKAADGTIIQQIGPTTHDTVKFREVPNTLVQAFLATEDRRFQEHHGVDYQGIIRALLSNLQAGGVVEGGSTITQQLARIVYFDQERSVERKLKEMRMSQKIEQDIDKDRILERYLNLVYLGSGAYGIADAAWVYFSKPLSDLTLPECAMLAGLPAAPSDYSPFVNVKAAKERRDVVLLRMQDNGFITPAQAEAAIATPINTKPSNPKRLDRKANYFTEYIQQELPKYVSKQILAEKGLTIETSLNLDWQAAAEKAVKEVVEPDGKYEGFEQAAMVAIDPRTGQIGALVGGKDFYNQQFNRVTQAQRQPGSTFKTFVYSTAIGTGISPNRGYLDAPFSVDGYTPKNYNDNYRGWINIREALTSSLNVVAVKTIIDVGWDTVVELAKKMGIESPLNPTYSLALGSSEVNLLELTSAYGTLAAEGVHTKAHGIRRIRDRRGNVIYEAKFKGEQALDSESTAIMTWMLRSVVTDGTGRAAQLGRPVAGKTGTSDEARDLWFIGYIPQVVAGVWLGNDNNKPTRGASGTAAYTWRQFMVKVVKDLKVEQFPDRPKDIENRKGSIKPKKSKPTRALDKAQRSESSKRSNSSYNQERNYNRQAPAAEESTEYRSSRRRYREDYAEPAPERSYRRREPVEEAAPQYSEPRRSERSYSEPSYSEPRRSERSYSEPRRSEPSYSEPRRSERSYSEPRRSEPSYSEPSYSEPRRSERRQESYQPAPEAPRPAAPPPVEPRFEAAPVAPPPAPPSSRKAPEPALEQAPAAPEPPPEPPAPAAE
;
A
#
# COMPACT_ATOMS: atom_id res chain seq x y z
N MET A 1 1.97 18.88 -47.54
CA MET A 1 1.57 19.00 -48.96
C MET A 1 1.90 17.71 -49.69
N SER A 2 1.24 17.44 -50.82
CA SER A 2 1.60 16.50 -51.91
C SER A 2 3.11 16.30 -52.12
N LYS A 3 3.63 15.22 -52.72
CA LYS A 3 3.15 13.92 -53.28
C LYS A 3 4.44 13.18 -53.73
N PHE A 4 4.43 11.86 -53.89
CA PHE A 4 4.56 11.19 -55.21
C PHE A 4 4.76 9.66 -55.10
N ILE A 5 4.04 8.94 -55.97
CA ILE A 5 4.12 7.50 -56.27
C ILE A 5 4.33 7.41 -57.78
N PRO A 6 5.28 6.59 -58.29
CA PRO A 6 4.92 5.46 -59.18
C PRO A 6 5.91 4.26 -59.08
N LYS A 7 5.66 3.03 -59.56
CA LYS A 7 4.46 2.27 -60.03
C LYS A 7 4.89 0.80 -60.32
N HIS A 8 3.92 -0.13 -60.39
CA HIS A 8 3.90 -1.33 -61.28
C HIS A 8 4.88 -2.50 -60.99
N LYS A 9 4.58 -3.80 -61.26
CA LYS A 9 3.35 -4.55 -61.63
C LYS A 9 3.64 -6.08 -61.55
N GLU A 10 2.60 -6.94 -61.41
CA GLU A 10 2.41 -8.31 -62.02
C GLU A 10 3.54 -9.38 -62.02
N GLU A 11 3.33 -10.71 -61.99
CA GLU A 11 2.18 -11.63 -61.71
C GLU A 11 2.73 -13.10 -61.64
N ARG A 12 1.96 -14.05 -61.07
CA ARG A 12 2.05 -15.54 -61.21
C ARG A 12 3.23 -16.35 -60.61
N GLY A 13 2.89 -17.16 -59.58
CA GLY A 13 2.67 -18.61 -59.74
C GLY A 13 3.81 -19.62 -59.48
N GLY A 14 3.55 -20.62 -58.62
CA GLY A 14 4.12 -21.99 -58.77
C GLY A 14 5.12 -22.50 -57.72
N GLN A 15 4.61 -23.04 -56.61
CA GLN A 15 4.97 -24.34 -56.00
C GLN A 15 6.41 -24.91 -56.13
N LEU A 16 7.16 -25.01 -55.01
CA LEU A 16 7.59 -26.29 -54.34
C LEU A 16 8.79 -26.13 -53.37
N ASP A 17 8.64 -26.78 -52.21
CA ASP A 17 9.61 -27.45 -51.32
C ASP A 17 11.03 -26.89 -50.99
N SER A 18 11.22 -26.70 -49.66
CA SER A 18 12.36 -27.14 -48.82
C SER A 18 13.74 -26.45 -48.84
N GLU A 19 14.30 -26.38 -47.62
CA GLU A 19 15.71 -26.23 -47.18
C GLU A 19 16.28 -24.86 -46.75
N MET A 20 17.11 -24.96 -45.69
CA MET A 20 18.18 -24.09 -45.17
C MET A 20 17.88 -22.71 -44.53
N GLU A 21 18.08 -22.66 -43.20
CA GLU A 21 18.52 -21.45 -42.46
C GLU A 21 20.08 -21.39 -42.42
N PRO A 22 20.71 -20.20 -42.47
CA PRO A 22 22.17 -20.03 -42.31
C PRO A 22 22.60 -19.43 -40.96
N GLU A 23 23.86 -19.71 -40.58
CA GLU A 23 24.58 -19.19 -39.41
C GLU A 23 25.03 -17.71 -39.57
N LEU A 24 25.28 -17.02 -38.44
CA LEU A 24 26.17 -15.84 -38.37
C LEU A 24 26.94 -15.80 -37.03
N GLU A 25 28.26 -15.57 -37.13
CA GLU A 25 29.21 -15.41 -36.00
C GLU A 25 29.21 -14.00 -35.38
N PRO A 26 29.89 -13.82 -34.22
CA PRO A 26 30.44 -12.52 -33.84
C PRO A 26 31.93 -12.52 -33.39
N SER A 27 32.74 -11.77 -34.14
CA SER A 27 33.85 -10.88 -33.76
C SER A 27 34.61 -11.00 -32.41
N SER A 28 35.94 -11.01 -32.54
CA SER A 28 37.01 -10.63 -31.60
C SER A 28 36.99 -9.14 -31.17
N ALA A 29 37.91 -8.57 -30.35
CA ALA A 29 38.68 -8.95 -29.14
C ALA A 29 39.60 -7.75 -28.71
N HIS A 30 39.92 -7.59 -27.41
CA HIS A 30 41.10 -6.90 -26.79
C HIS A 30 40.84 -6.72 -25.26
N ASP A 31 41.66 -7.27 -24.35
CA ASP A 31 42.91 -6.74 -23.72
C ASP A 31 42.71 -5.54 -22.76
N GLY A 32 43.27 -5.50 -21.53
CA GLY A 32 44.14 -6.48 -20.83
C GLY A 32 44.58 -6.04 -19.41
N ASN A 33 45.57 -6.77 -18.83
CA ASN A 33 46.22 -6.66 -17.49
C ASN A 33 45.40 -7.13 -16.24
N VAL A 34 45.78 -8.19 -15.48
CA VAL A 34 47.02 -8.51 -14.69
C VAL A 34 46.97 -7.81 -13.31
N GLN A 35 47.04 -8.46 -12.14
CA GLN A 35 48.03 -9.47 -11.66
C GLN A 35 47.56 -10.22 -10.37
N GLN A 36 47.98 -11.50 -10.18
CA GLN A 36 48.28 -12.30 -8.93
C GLN A 36 47.35 -12.24 -7.67
N ASP A 37 47.21 -13.26 -6.81
CA ASP A 37 48.03 -14.45 -6.47
C ASP A 37 47.16 -15.66 -6.00
N ASP A 38 47.81 -16.81 -5.73
CA ASP A 38 47.21 -18.14 -5.47
C ASP A 38 46.47 -18.34 -4.13
N GLN A 39 45.50 -19.28 -4.10
CA GLN A 39 45.40 -20.38 -3.11
C GLN A 39 44.63 -21.60 -3.67
N GLU A 40 45.01 -22.80 -3.24
CA GLU A 40 44.62 -24.10 -3.80
C GLU A 40 43.25 -24.63 -3.31
N GLN A 41 42.52 -25.35 -4.18
CA GLN A 41 41.86 -26.65 -3.89
C GLN A 41 41.24 -27.27 -5.18
N PRO A 42 41.03 -28.61 -5.24
CA PRO A 42 41.32 -29.35 -6.49
C PRO A 42 40.13 -29.71 -7.40
N LYS A 43 40.42 -29.78 -8.70
CA LYS A 43 39.61 -30.45 -9.74
C LYS A 43 40.04 -31.93 -9.85
N SER A 44 39.09 -32.89 -9.86
CA SER A 44 39.19 -34.10 -10.73
C SER A 44 37.99 -35.07 -10.63
N GLN A 45 36.87 -34.76 -11.29
CA GLN A 45 35.97 -35.80 -11.83
C GLN A 45 35.41 -35.37 -13.19
N ASN A 46 36.26 -35.42 -14.20
CA ASN A 46 35.88 -35.55 -15.62
C ASN A 46 37.02 -36.26 -16.37
N PHE A 47 37.38 -37.43 -15.85
CA PHE A 47 38.21 -38.43 -16.52
C PHE A 47 37.36 -39.70 -16.65
N LEU A 48 37.56 -40.48 -17.72
CA LEU A 48 36.75 -41.67 -18.09
C LEU A 48 35.44 -41.46 -18.90
N LEU A 49 35.42 -40.52 -19.85
CA LEU A 49 34.50 -40.60 -21.01
C LEU A 49 35.13 -40.19 -22.36
N GLY A 50 36.47 -40.10 -22.40
CA GLY A 50 37.27 -39.68 -23.57
C GLY A 50 38.20 -40.76 -24.16
N LYS A 51 38.01 -42.04 -23.83
CA LYS A 51 38.77 -43.17 -24.43
C LYS A 51 37.87 -44.38 -24.71
N CYS A 52 36.91 -44.20 -25.62
CA CYS A 52 36.05 -45.29 -26.09
C CYS A 52 35.74 -45.15 -27.60
N LYS A 53 36.77 -44.86 -28.42
CA LYS A 53 36.66 -44.80 -29.88
C LYS A 53 38.01 -44.94 -30.63
N GLN A 54 38.86 -45.85 -30.17
CA GLN A 54 40.03 -46.38 -30.91
C GLN A 54 40.32 -47.79 -30.39
N GLY A 55 40.44 -48.79 -31.27
CA GLY A 55 40.56 -50.20 -30.89
C GLY A 55 39.56 -51.17 -31.55
N ALA A 56 38.80 -50.73 -32.55
CA ALA A 56 37.86 -51.56 -33.29
C ALA A 56 38.48 -52.26 -34.53
N THR A 57 39.67 -52.86 -34.39
CA THR A 57 40.24 -53.85 -35.35
C THR A 57 41.50 -54.52 -34.78
N LEU A 58 41.33 -55.38 -33.77
CA LEU A 58 42.34 -56.41 -33.45
C LEU A 58 41.65 -57.75 -33.17
N THR A 59 41.63 -58.54 -34.24
CA THR A 59 41.50 -60.00 -34.33
C THR A 59 41.02 -60.81 -33.11
N ILE A 60 39.94 -61.54 -33.38
CA ILE A 60 39.48 -62.76 -32.73
C ILE A 60 40.66 -63.72 -32.43
N LYS A 61 41.27 -63.58 -31.25
CA LYS A 61 42.17 -64.59 -30.64
C LYS A 61 42.41 -64.45 -29.13
N GLY A 62 42.02 -63.33 -28.49
CA GLY A 62 42.08 -63.16 -27.03
C GLY A 62 40.87 -63.70 -26.25
N LEU A 63 39.72 -63.90 -26.90
CA LEU A 63 38.45 -64.26 -26.25
C LEU A 63 38.26 -65.77 -26.02
N LYS A 64 39.36 -66.51 -25.84
CA LYS A 64 39.38 -67.95 -25.45
C LYS A 64 39.78 -68.20 -23.99
N SER A 65 39.82 -67.17 -23.15
CA SER A 65 40.04 -67.31 -21.69
C SER A 65 39.05 -66.53 -20.83
N VAL A 66 37.80 -66.33 -21.29
CA VAL A 66 36.70 -66.14 -20.34
C VAL A 66 36.61 -67.44 -19.54
N SER A 67 36.87 -67.35 -18.23
CA SER A 67 37.33 -68.48 -17.45
C SER A 67 36.37 -69.68 -17.50
N HIS A 68 36.95 -70.89 -17.56
CA HIS A 68 36.19 -72.14 -17.52
C HIS A 68 35.28 -72.26 -16.27
N LEU A 69 35.54 -71.46 -15.23
CA LEU A 69 34.75 -71.30 -14.00
C LEU A 69 33.41 -70.59 -14.23
N ILE A 70 33.33 -69.60 -15.13
CA ILE A 70 32.09 -68.86 -15.41
C ILE A 70 31.18 -69.66 -16.37
N ILE A 71 31.77 -70.47 -17.27
CA ILE A 71 31.03 -71.19 -18.32
C ILE A 71 30.63 -72.61 -17.90
N LYS A 72 31.45 -73.34 -17.10
CA LYS A 72 31.11 -74.68 -16.59
C LYS A 72 29.69 -74.80 -16.00
N PRO A 73 29.20 -73.84 -15.18
CA PRO A 73 27.88 -73.95 -14.59
C PRO A 73 26.74 -73.85 -15.61
N PHE A 74 26.99 -73.31 -16.82
CA PHE A 74 25.98 -73.14 -17.86
C PHE A 74 26.06 -74.21 -18.97
N THR A 75 27.15 -74.99 -19.05
CA THR A 75 27.39 -75.95 -20.13
C THR A 75 27.74 -77.37 -19.70
N GLY A 76 27.87 -77.64 -18.40
CA GLY A 76 28.04 -79.00 -17.86
C GLY A 76 26.78 -79.87 -17.98
N GLN A 77 26.90 -81.18 -17.67
CA GLN A 77 25.79 -82.16 -17.79
C GLN A 77 24.52 -81.77 -17.01
N ASN A 78 24.68 -81.09 -15.86
CA ASN A 78 23.60 -80.49 -15.08
C ASN A 78 23.78 -78.96 -15.03
N PRO A 79 23.33 -78.22 -16.05
CA PRO A 79 23.51 -76.77 -16.08
C PRO A 79 22.64 -76.10 -15.01
N ILE A 80 23.16 -75.02 -14.42
CA ILE A 80 22.54 -74.29 -13.31
C ILE A 80 21.16 -73.74 -13.71
N TYR A 81 20.94 -73.35 -14.97
CA TYR A 81 19.60 -72.92 -15.44
C TYR A 81 18.53 -74.03 -15.48
N ARG A 82 18.88 -75.31 -15.27
CA ARG A 82 17.89 -76.37 -15.01
C ARG A 82 17.45 -76.44 -13.54
N HIS A 83 18.15 -75.78 -12.62
CA HIS A 83 17.79 -75.72 -11.21
C HIS A 83 16.88 -74.52 -10.97
N TYR A 84 15.74 -74.73 -10.29
CA TYR A 84 14.78 -73.64 -10.02
C TYR A 84 15.41 -72.46 -9.25
N TRP A 85 16.40 -72.74 -8.38
CA TRP A 85 17.18 -71.75 -7.66
C TRP A 85 17.88 -70.72 -8.57
N PHE A 86 18.24 -71.07 -9.81
CA PHE A 86 18.83 -70.11 -10.75
C PHE A 86 17.82 -69.08 -11.23
N TRP A 87 16.66 -69.53 -11.70
CA TRP A 87 15.58 -68.63 -12.12
C TRP A 87 15.02 -67.83 -10.95
N LEU A 88 15.01 -68.41 -9.75
CA LEU A 88 14.67 -67.72 -8.51
C LEU A 88 15.71 -66.64 -8.17
N GLY A 89 17.01 -66.92 -8.28
CA GLY A 89 18.08 -65.93 -8.07
C GLY A 89 18.12 -64.83 -9.13
N LEU A 90 17.84 -65.16 -10.39
CA LEU A 90 17.76 -64.20 -11.50
C LEU A 90 16.50 -63.33 -11.37
N GLY A 91 15.38 -63.92 -10.95
CA GLY A 91 14.16 -63.20 -10.56
C GLY A 91 14.41 -62.24 -9.39
N VAL A 92 14.99 -62.72 -8.28
CA VAL A 92 15.29 -61.89 -7.10
C VAL A 92 16.26 -60.75 -7.44
N SER A 93 17.36 -61.02 -8.16
CA SER A 93 18.31 -59.97 -8.54
C SER A 93 17.73 -58.97 -9.54
N GLY A 94 16.92 -59.42 -10.51
CA GLY A 94 16.15 -58.54 -11.40
C GLY A 94 15.14 -57.68 -10.63
N SER A 95 14.43 -58.25 -9.66
CA SER A 95 13.54 -57.51 -8.76
C SER A 95 14.30 -56.51 -7.88
N CYS A 96 15.45 -56.87 -7.32
CA CYS A 96 16.29 -55.94 -6.56
C CYS A 96 16.76 -54.77 -7.43
N ILE A 97 17.22 -55.01 -8.66
CA ILE A 97 17.60 -53.94 -9.61
C ILE A 97 16.40 -53.06 -9.96
N ALA A 98 15.23 -53.65 -10.23
CA ALA A 98 14.01 -52.91 -10.54
C ALA A 98 13.54 -52.06 -9.35
N LEU A 99 13.62 -52.58 -8.12
CA LEU A 99 13.32 -51.87 -6.89
C LEU A 99 14.33 -50.75 -6.62
N SER A 100 15.63 -51.00 -6.76
CA SER A 100 16.67 -49.98 -6.62
C SER A 100 16.55 -48.87 -7.65
N TYR A 101 16.23 -49.19 -8.91
CA TYR A 101 15.98 -48.20 -9.95
C TYR A 101 14.71 -47.39 -9.70
N SER A 102 13.64 -48.04 -9.21
CA SER A 102 12.40 -47.37 -8.81
C SER A 102 12.62 -46.45 -7.60
N TRP A 103 13.43 -46.88 -6.62
CA TRP A 103 13.83 -46.08 -5.47
C TRP A 103 14.71 -44.90 -5.87
N TYR A 104 15.69 -45.09 -6.76
CA TYR A 104 16.49 -44.01 -7.33
C TYR A 104 15.64 -42.99 -8.11
N LYS A 105 14.68 -43.45 -8.93
CA LYS A 105 13.71 -42.56 -9.57
C LYS A 105 12.86 -41.79 -8.56
N LEU A 106 12.37 -42.46 -7.51
CA LEU A 106 11.59 -41.85 -6.44
C LEU A 106 12.40 -40.75 -5.74
N GLU A 107 13.63 -41.07 -5.30
CA GLU A 107 14.52 -40.16 -4.58
C GLU A 107 14.89 -38.93 -5.44
N LYS A 108 15.11 -39.13 -6.76
CA LYS A 108 15.34 -38.02 -7.72
C LYS A 108 14.08 -37.19 -8.00
N SER A 109 12.89 -37.70 -7.71
CA SER A 109 11.60 -37.03 -7.96
C SER A 109 11.06 -36.22 -6.77
N ILE A 110 11.73 -36.29 -5.61
CA ILE A 110 11.38 -35.51 -4.41
C ILE A 110 12.46 -34.44 -4.14
N PRO A 111 12.09 -33.27 -3.58
CA PRO A 111 13.07 -32.27 -3.15
C PRO A 111 14.08 -32.82 -2.13
N ASN A 112 15.30 -32.30 -2.19
CA ASN A 112 16.36 -32.60 -1.22
C ASN A 112 16.31 -31.71 0.04
N SER A 113 15.58 -30.60 0.00
CA SER A 113 15.47 -29.64 1.12
C SER A 113 14.18 -29.86 1.91
N THR A 114 14.32 -30.23 3.18
CA THR A 114 13.25 -30.23 4.19
C THR A 114 12.94 -28.84 4.75
N LYS A 115 13.86 -27.88 4.58
CA LYS A 115 13.75 -26.51 5.12
C LYS A 115 12.53 -25.75 4.59
N ASP A 116 12.05 -26.11 3.40
CA ASP A 116 10.84 -25.52 2.80
C ASP A 116 9.62 -25.69 3.73
N VAL A 117 9.54 -26.76 4.55
CA VAL A 117 8.49 -26.93 5.57
C VAL A 117 8.39 -25.72 6.50
N LEU A 118 9.52 -25.12 6.87
CA LEU A 118 9.61 -24.01 7.83
C LEU A 118 9.25 -22.67 7.20
N THR A 119 9.52 -22.47 5.91
CA THR A 119 9.27 -21.22 5.18
C THR A 119 8.03 -21.24 4.28
N PHE A 120 7.39 -22.42 4.11
CA PHE A 120 6.31 -22.63 3.16
C PHE A 120 5.17 -21.62 3.28
N VAL A 121 4.81 -21.08 2.13
CA VAL A 121 3.64 -20.25 1.86
C VAL A 121 2.88 -20.88 0.69
N ARG A 122 1.56 -20.99 0.79
CA ARG A 122 0.70 -21.65 -0.23
C ARG A 122 0.72 -20.87 -1.56
N ARG A 123 0.57 -21.59 -2.68
CA ARG A 123 0.29 -20.96 -4.01
C ARG A 123 -0.97 -20.09 -3.94
N ASP A 124 -1.10 -19.19 -4.90
CA ASP A 124 -2.18 -18.18 -4.96
C ASP A 124 -2.22 -17.14 -3.82
N THR A 125 -1.20 -17.08 -2.97
CA THR A 125 -1.17 -16.12 -1.86
C THR A 125 -0.30 -14.88 -2.11
N ILE A 126 -0.73 -13.75 -1.57
CA ILE A 126 0.05 -12.51 -1.49
C ILE A 126 -0.12 -11.99 -0.06
N THR A 127 0.97 -11.86 0.69
CA THR A 127 0.98 -11.23 2.02
C THR A 127 1.73 -9.92 1.95
N ILE A 128 1.06 -8.80 2.22
CA ILE A 128 1.68 -7.48 2.32
C ILE A 128 1.83 -7.13 3.80
N LYS A 129 3.03 -6.72 4.21
CA LYS A 129 3.39 -6.35 5.57
C LYS A 129 3.82 -4.89 5.67
N ALA A 130 3.44 -4.21 6.74
CA ALA A 130 3.95 -2.90 7.14
C ALA A 130 5.41 -2.99 7.62
N ALA A 131 6.01 -1.83 7.92
CA ALA A 131 7.43 -1.71 8.29
C ALA A 131 7.81 -2.39 9.62
N ASP A 132 6.83 -2.59 10.50
CA ASP A 132 6.89 -3.34 11.77
C ASP A 132 6.72 -4.86 11.60
N GLY A 133 6.38 -5.32 10.38
CA GLY A 133 6.05 -6.70 10.07
C GLY A 133 4.56 -7.07 10.23
N THR A 134 3.70 -6.15 10.68
CA THR A 134 2.26 -6.35 10.79
C THR A 134 1.65 -6.61 9.41
N ILE A 135 0.78 -7.62 9.32
CA ILE A 135 0.06 -7.93 8.08
C ILE A 135 -0.98 -6.84 7.82
N ILE A 136 -0.94 -6.23 6.63
CA ILE A 136 -1.88 -5.18 6.20
C ILE A 136 -2.83 -5.63 5.08
N GLN A 137 -2.45 -6.68 4.35
CA GLN A 137 -3.34 -7.38 3.42
C GLN A 137 -2.87 -8.81 3.23
N GLN A 138 -3.83 -9.74 3.16
CA GLN A 138 -3.63 -11.08 2.65
C GLN A 138 -4.61 -11.41 1.53
N ILE A 139 -4.09 -12.03 0.47
CA ILE A 139 -4.88 -12.56 -0.65
C ILE A 139 -4.63 -14.07 -0.70
N GLY A 140 -5.64 -14.84 -1.09
CA GLY A 140 -5.53 -16.27 -1.32
C GLY A 140 -5.69 -17.15 -0.07
N PRO A 141 -5.39 -18.46 -0.19
CA PRO A 141 -5.54 -19.44 0.88
C PRO A 141 -4.36 -19.39 1.85
N THR A 142 -4.30 -18.39 2.72
CA THR A 142 -3.24 -18.21 3.72
C THR A 142 -3.78 -18.17 5.14
N THR A 143 -2.98 -18.63 6.10
CA THR A 143 -3.15 -18.43 7.54
C THR A 143 -2.86 -16.97 7.87
N HIS A 144 -3.67 -16.33 8.72
CA HIS A 144 -3.36 -15.01 9.27
C HIS A 144 -2.47 -15.13 10.50
N ASP A 145 -2.93 -15.83 11.53
CA ASP A 145 -2.25 -15.90 12.82
C ASP A 145 -1.39 -17.18 12.92
N THR A 146 -0.07 -17.03 12.78
CA THR A 146 0.86 -18.13 13.05
C THR A 146 1.18 -18.20 14.54
N VAL A 147 0.86 -19.33 15.18
CA VAL A 147 1.13 -19.58 16.60
C VAL A 147 2.35 -20.47 16.80
N LYS A 148 3.13 -20.23 17.86
CA LYS A 148 4.20 -21.15 18.27
C LYS A 148 3.63 -22.34 18.99
N PHE A 149 4.31 -23.50 18.95
CA PHE A 149 3.83 -24.72 19.62
C PHE A 149 3.45 -24.50 21.09
N ARG A 150 4.26 -23.75 21.85
CA ARG A 150 4.05 -23.44 23.27
C ARG A 150 2.85 -22.54 23.57
N GLU A 151 2.29 -21.88 22.55
CA GLU A 151 1.09 -21.02 22.65
C GLU A 151 -0.20 -21.82 22.37
N VAL A 152 -0.08 -23.07 21.91
CA VAL A 152 -1.21 -23.97 21.66
C VAL A 152 -1.62 -24.68 22.95
N PRO A 153 -2.91 -24.67 23.33
CA PRO A 153 -3.39 -25.43 24.49
C PRO A 153 -3.08 -26.92 24.35
N ASN A 154 -2.56 -27.54 25.42
CA ASN A 154 -2.25 -28.97 25.42
C ASN A 154 -3.48 -29.82 25.08
N THR A 155 -4.68 -29.45 25.54
CA THR A 155 -5.95 -30.10 25.20
C THR A 155 -6.22 -30.12 23.69
N LEU A 156 -5.85 -29.05 22.97
CA LEU A 156 -6.02 -28.97 21.51
C LEU A 156 -4.98 -29.84 20.81
N VAL A 157 -3.72 -29.81 21.26
CA VAL A 157 -2.66 -30.71 20.77
C VAL A 157 -3.08 -32.18 20.94
N GLN A 158 -3.52 -32.56 22.14
CA GLN A 158 -4.02 -33.89 22.46
C GLN A 158 -5.22 -34.30 21.61
N ALA A 159 -6.14 -33.39 21.29
CA ALA A 159 -7.27 -33.68 20.40
C ALA A 159 -6.81 -34.04 18.97
N PHE A 160 -5.87 -33.27 18.41
CA PHE A 160 -5.29 -33.58 17.09
C PHE A 160 -4.49 -34.88 17.10
N LEU A 161 -3.64 -35.10 18.12
CA LEU A 161 -2.90 -36.35 18.27
C LEU A 161 -3.86 -37.55 18.40
N ALA A 162 -4.93 -37.43 19.18
CA ALA A 162 -5.85 -38.55 19.41
C ALA A 162 -6.56 -39.01 18.13
N THR A 163 -6.89 -38.10 17.22
CA THR A 163 -7.68 -38.41 16.03
C THR A 163 -6.88 -38.60 14.74
N GLU A 164 -5.77 -37.86 14.56
CA GLU A 164 -4.95 -37.94 13.35
C GLU A 164 -3.75 -38.87 13.53
N ASP A 165 -3.08 -38.89 14.70
CA ASP A 165 -1.80 -39.58 14.87
C ASP A 165 -1.45 -39.89 16.33
N ARG A 166 -2.11 -40.90 16.91
CA ARG A 166 -2.00 -41.21 18.35
C ARG A 166 -0.59 -41.64 18.80
N ARG A 167 0.27 -42.04 17.85
CA ARG A 167 1.66 -42.47 18.07
C ARG A 167 2.67 -41.55 17.41
N PHE A 168 2.29 -40.29 17.23
CA PHE A 168 3.14 -39.28 16.63
C PHE A 168 4.53 -39.23 17.26
N GLN A 169 4.69 -39.47 18.56
CA GLN A 169 6.00 -39.45 19.22
C GLN A 169 6.83 -40.75 19.08
N GLU A 170 6.23 -41.85 18.63
CA GLU A 170 6.88 -43.19 18.59
C GLU A 170 7.44 -43.56 17.22
N HIS A 171 6.94 -42.99 16.12
CA HIS A 171 7.32 -43.36 14.76
C HIS A 171 8.30 -42.37 14.12
N HIS A 172 9.00 -42.80 13.05
CA HIS A 172 9.87 -41.96 12.22
C HIS A 172 9.26 -41.73 10.82
N GLY A 173 8.37 -40.73 10.72
CA GLY A 173 7.64 -40.28 9.53
C GLY A 173 6.43 -41.14 9.16
N VAL A 174 6.51 -42.45 9.39
CA VAL A 174 5.51 -43.44 8.96
C VAL A 174 5.18 -44.40 10.10
N ASP A 175 3.92 -44.44 10.54
CA ASP A 175 3.43 -45.49 11.45
C ASP A 175 3.10 -46.78 10.67
N TYR A 176 4.10 -47.64 10.49
CA TYR A 176 3.93 -48.95 9.84
C TYR A 176 2.93 -49.85 10.55
N GLN A 177 2.91 -49.84 11.89
CA GLN A 177 1.96 -50.62 12.67
C GLN A 177 0.54 -50.06 12.51
N GLY A 178 0.40 -48.74 12.39
CA GLY A 178 -0.86 -48.04 12.12
C GLY A 178 -1.41 -48.36 10.73
N ILE A 179 -0.55 -48.45 9.72
CA ILE A 179 -0.92 -48.89 8.36
C ILE A 179 -1.44 -50.32 8.37
N ILE A 180 -0.74 -51.26 9.03
CA ILE A 180 -1.17 -52.67 9.13
C ILE A 180 -2.51 -52.78 9.86
N ARG A 181 -2.67 -52.06 10.99
CA ARG A 181 -3.90 -52.03 11.77
C ARG A 181 -5.09 -51.48 10.96
N ALA A 182 -4.90 -50.36 10.27
CA ALA A 182 -5.93 -49.76 9.42
C ALA A 182 -6.29 -50.67 8.23
N LEU A 183 -5.31 -51.37 7.63
CA LEU A 183 -5.57 -52.35 6.58
C LEU A 183 -6.46 -53.50 7.08
N LEU A 184 -6.15 -54.08 8.25
CA LEU A 184 -6.94 -55.16 8.85
C LEU A 184 -8.37 -54.69 9.21
N SER A 185 -8.50 -53.51 9.81
CA SER A 185 -9.80 -52.92 10.16
C SER A 185 -10.66 -52.66 8.91
N ASN A 186 -10.08 -52.05 7.87
CA ASN A 186 -10.79 -51.74 6.63
C ASN A 186 -11.18 -53.01 5.85
N LEU A 187 -10.38 -54.08 5.91
CA LEU A 187 -10.73 -55.38 5.34
C LEU A 187 -11.89 -56.05 6.09
N GLN A 188 -11.93 -55.98 7.43
CA GLN A 188 -13.04 -56.50 8.23
C GLN A 188 -14.34 -55.71 8.03
N ALA A 189 -14.25 -54.40 7.85
CA ALA A 189 -15.42 -53.52 7.68
C ALA A 189 -15.94 -53.40 6.24
N GLY A 190 -15.25 -53.98 5.25
CA GLY A 190 -15.63 -53.88 3.84
C GLY A 190 -15.52 -52.47 3.23
N GLY A 191 -14.79 -51.56 3.88
CA GLY A 191 -14.72 -50.15 3.53
C GLY A 191 -13.66 -49.39 4.33
N VAL A 192 -13.44 -48.11 4.02
CA VAL A 192 -12.46 -47.27 4.73
C VAL A 192 -13.08 -46.71 6.01
N VAL A 193 -12.72 -47.31 7.15
CA VAL A 193 -13.11 -46.89 8.51
C VAL A 193 -11.98 -46.15 9.20
N GLU A 194 -10.73 -46.55 8.97
CA GLU A 194 -9.55 -45.91 9.54
C GLU A 194 -8.54 -45.42 8.48
N GLY A 195 -8.01 -44.22 8.71
CA GLY A 195 -6.89 -43.66 7.95
C GLY A 195 -5.54 -43.99 8.59
N GLY A 196 -4.59 -44.50 7.80
CA GLY A 196 -3.22 -44.80 8.24
C GLY A 196 -2.18 -43.76 7.83
N SER A 197 -2.52 -42.47 7.83
CA SER A 197 -1.59 -41.38 7.43
C SER A 197 -1.20 -40.52 8.64
N THR A 198 0.11 -40.41 8.90
CA THR A 198 0.68 -39.63 10.00
C THR A 198 0.54 -38.12 9.78
N ILE A 199 0.63 -37.32 10.85
CA ILE A 199 0.66 -35.84 10.78
C ILE A 199 1.79 -35.37 9.85
N THR A 200 2.96 -36.00 9.91
CA THR A 200 4.12 -35.68 9.06
C THR A 200 3.86 -35.96 7.58
N GLN A 201 3.16 -37.05 7.24
CA GLN A 201 2.71 -37.29 5.86
C GLN A 201 1.72 -36.23 5.40
N GLN A 202 0.78 -35.82 6.26
CA GLN A 202 -0.17 -34.75 5.93
C GLN A 202 0.54 -33.41 5.70
N LEU A 203 1.55 -33.08 6.52
CA LEU A 203 2.38 -31.89 6.35
C LEU A 203 3.18 -31.95 5.04
N ALA A 204 3.83 -33.09 4.75
CA ALA A 204 4.54 -33.30 3.49
C ALA A 204 3.63 -33.10 2.26
N ARG A 205 2.39 -33.61 2.34
CA ARG A 205 1.34 -33.39 1.33
C ARG A 205 0.93 -31.93 1.18
N ILE A 206 0.85 -31.15 2.26
CA ILE A 206 0.51 -29.72 2.19
C ILE A 206 1.63 -28.89 1.55
N VAL A 207 2.89 -29.22 1.84
CA VAL A 207 4.06 -28.42 1.45
C VAL A 207 4.59 -28.75 0.04
N TYR A 208 4.65 -30.04 -0.32
CA TYR A 208 5.44 -30.49 -1.47
C TYR A 208 4.65 -31.10 -2.64
N PHE A 209 3.40 -31.52 -2.43
CA PHE A 209 2.70 -32.37 -3.39
C PHE A 209 1.32 -31.83 -3.78
N ASP A 210 1.03 -31.88 -5.09
CA ASP A 210 -0.26 -31.46 -5.63
C ASP A 210 -1.39 -32.48 -5.35
N GLN A 211 -2.65 -32.08 -5.54
CA GLN A 211 -3.83 -32.80 -5.02
C GLN A 211 -4.11 -34.17 -5.67
N GLU A 212 -3.42 -34.53 -6.77
CA GLU A 212 -3.62 -35.78 -7.50
C GLU A 212 -3.47 -37.04 -6.64
N ARG A 213 -4.55 -37.84 -6.54
CA ARG A 213 -4.55 -39.08 -5.76
C ARG A 213 -3.90 -40.22 -6.55
N SER A 214 -2.58 -40.39 -6.41
CA SER A 214 -1.84 -41.52 -6.97
C SER A 214 -1.06 -42.31 -5.90
N VAL A 215 -0.84 -43.60 -6.16
CA VAL A 215 0.01 -44.46 -5.30
C VAL A 215 1.46 -43.95 -5.29
N GLU A 216 1.93 -43.43 -6.42
CA GLU A 216 3.25 -42.81 -6.52
C GLU A 216 3.37 -41.58 -5.61
N ARG A 217 2.35 -40.69 -5.57
CA ARG A 217 2.33 -39.57 -4.62
C ARG A 217 2.35 -40.07 -3.17
N LYS A 218 1.58 -41.12 -2.85
CA LYS A 218 1.58 -41.67 -1.48
C LYS A 218 2.95 -42.20 -1.06
N LEU A 219 3.70 -42.82 -1.98
CA LEU A 219 5.08 -43.25 -1.73
C LEU A 219 6.04 -42.05 -1.54
N LYS A 220 5.86 -40.97 -2.31
CA LYS A 220 6.59 -39.70 -2.13
C LYS A 220 6.27 -39.03 -0.79
N GLU A 221 4.99 -39.01 -0.37
CA GLU A 221 4.56 -38.54 0.96
C GLU A 221 5.28 -39.31 2.08
N MET A 222 5.32 -40.65 2.00
CA MET A 222 6.00 -41.51 2.99
C MET A 222 7.50 -41.21 3.04
N ARG A 223 8.19 -41.21 1.90
CA ARG A 223 9.64 -40.95 1.87
C ARG A 223 9.99 -39.52 2.31
N MET A 224 9.18 -38.53 1.94
CA MET A 224 9.37 -37.15 2.39
C MET A 224 9.10 -37.00 3.89
N SER A 225 8.07 -37.66 4.44
CA SER A 225 7.82 -37.62 5.89
C SER A 225 8.97 -38.19 6.72
N GLN A 226 9.66 -39.22 6.23
CA GLN A 226 10.89 -39.72 6.84
C GLN A 226 12.02 -38.69 6.80
N LYS A 227 12.24 -38.02 5.66
CA LYS A 227 13.25 -36.93 5.57
C LYS A 227 12.94 -35.79 6.54
N ILE A 228 11.69 -35.35 6.58
CA ILE A 228 11.24 -34.26 7.45
C ILE A 228 11.57 -34.57 8.92
N GLU A 229 11.32 -35.80 9.39
CA GLU A 229 11.64 -36.20 10.77
C GLU A 229 13.10 -36.58 11.04
N GLN A 230 13.92 -36.71 9.99
CA GLN A 230 15.38 -36.80 10.15
C GLN A 230 16.00 -35.42 10.38
N ASP A 231 15.38 -34.36 9.85
CA ASP A 231 15.93 -33.00 9.84
C ASP A 231 15.20 -32.01 10.78
N ILE A 232 13.99 -32.33 11.25
CA ILE A 232 13.09 -31.40 11.96
C ILE A 232 12.40 -32.11 13.14
N ASP A 233 12.44 -31.48 14.31
CA ASP A 233 11.83 -31.98 15.55
C ASP A 233 10.31 -32.13 15.47
N LYS A 234 9.77 -33.11 16.23
CA LYS A 234 8.33 -33.41 16.33
C LYS A 234 7.48 -32.19 16.68
N ASP A 235 7.88 -31.41 17.68
CA ASP A 235 7.18 -30.18 18.09
C ASP A 235 7.10 -29.16 16.94
N ARG A 236 8.17 -29.05 16.14
CA ARG A 236 8.25 -28.12 15.02
C ARG A 236 7.43 -28.59 13.82
N ILE A 237 7.39 -29.90 13.56
CA ILE A 237 6.49 -30.53 12.59
C ILE A 237 5.03 -30.27 12.98
N LEU A 238 4.69 -30.50 14.25
CA LEU A 238 3.34 -30.31 14.77
C LEU A 238 2.91 -28.84 14.72
N GLU A 239 3.79 -27.91 15.11
CA GLU A 239 3.57 -26.46 14.93
C GLU A 239 3.26 -26.11 13.47
N ARG A 240 4.05 -26.62 12.52
CA ARG A 240 3.86 -26.30 11.10
C ARG A 240 2.60 -26.96 10.53
N TYR A 241 2.25 -28.16 10.95
CA TYR A 241 0.97 -28.79 10.60
C TYR A 241 -0.22 -27.97 11.12
N LEU A 242 -0.24 -27.66 12.42
CA LEU A 242 -1.33 -26.92 13.07
C LEU A 242 -1.51 -25.51 12.51
N ASN A 243 -0.44 -24.88 11.99
CA ASN A 243 -0.53 -23.59 11.31
C ASN A 243 -0.94 -23.68 9.82
N LEU A 244 -0.80 -24.83 9.16
CA LEU A 244 -1.01 -24.97 7.70
C LEU A 244 -2.23 -25.80 7.30
N VAL A 245 -2.79 -26.62 8.20
CA VAL A 245 -3.96 -27.47 7.94
C VAL A 245 -5.19 -26.62 7.56
N TYR A 246 -5.95 -27.05 6.54
CA TYR A 246 -7.20 -26.38 6.19
C TYR A 246 -8.34 -26.96 7.04
N LEU A 247 -9.07 -26.08 7.74
CA LEU A 247 -10.09 -26.49 8.71
C LEU A 247 -11.51 -26.08 8.27
N GLY A 248 -11.69 -25.70 7.01
CA GLY A 248 -13.01 -25.33 6.48
C GLY A 248 -13.26 -23.82 6.54
N SER A 249 -14.33 -23.37 5.87
CA SER A 249 -14.82 -21.99 5.93
C SER A 249 -13.77 -20.88 5.74
N GLY A 250 -12.72 -21.15 4.95
CA GLY A 250 -11.63 -20.20 4.68
C GLY A 250 -10.61 -20.03 5.81
N ALA A 251 -10.66 -20.86 6.86
CA ALA A 251 -9.70 -20.93 7.95
C ALA A 251 -8.52 -21.87 7.60
N TYR A 252 -7.31 -21.32 7.62
CA TYR A 252 -6.07 -22.06 7.45
C TYR A 252 -5.29 -21.97 8.77
N GLY A 253 -5.00 -23.11 9.38
CA GLY A 253 -4.43 -23.21 10.71
C GLY A 253 -5.44 -23.06 11.85
N ILE A 254 -5.07 -23.56 13.03
CA ILE A 254 -5.93 -23.65 14.21
C ILE A 254 -6.35 -22.29 14.79
N ALA A 255 -5.49 -21.27 14.71
CA ALA A 255 -5.79 -19.93 15.25
C ALA A 255 -6.87 -19.23 14.42
N ASP A 256 -6.74 -19.26 13.09
CA ASP A 256 -7.78 -18.79 12.17
C ASP A 256 -9.09 -19.56 12.37
N ALA A 257 -9.05 -20.88 12.64
CA ALA A 257 -10.26 -21.68 12.85
C ALA A 257 -10.95 -21.38 14.20
N ALA A 258 -10.18 -21.19 15.27
CA ALA A 258 -10.72 -20.76 16.57
C ALA A 258 -11.43 -19.39 16.47
N TRP A 259 -10.86 -18.48 15.67
CA TRP A 259 -11.49 -17.21 15.34
C TRP A 259 -12.75 -17.38 14.48
N VAL A 260 -12.66 -18.10 13.36
CA VAL A 260 -13.76 -18.25 12.39
C VAL A 260 -14.97 -18.96 13.00
N TYR A 261 -14.76 -20.02 13.80
CA TYR A 261 -15.84 -20.82 14.38
C TYR A 261 -16.36 -20.31 15.73
N PHE A 262 -15.51 -19.68 16.56
CA PHE A 262 -15.86 -19.35 17.95
C PHE A 262 -15.56 -17.89 18.36
N SER A 263 -14.93 -17.08 17.50
CA SER A 263 -14.44 -15.72 17.83
C SER A 263 -13.52 -15.68 19.05
N LYS A 264 -12.70 -16.72 19.27
CA LYS A 264 -11.85 -16.89 20.46
C LYS A 264 -10.35 -16.94 20.12
N PRO A 265 -9.46 -16.49 21.03
CA PRO A 265 -8.07 -16.92 21.01
C PRO A 265 -7.96 -18.39 21.41
N LEU A 266 -6.83 -19.04 21.12
CA LEU A 266 -6.64 -20.46 21.41
C LEU A 266 -6.76 -20.78 22.91
N SER A 267 -6.29 -19.89 23.79
CA SER A 267 -6.34 -20.04 25.26
C SER A 267 -7.75 -20.26 25.81
N ASP A 268 -8.78 -19.79 25.12
CA ASP A 268 -10.15 -19.71 25.62
C ASP A 268 -11.04 -20.85 25.05
N LEU A 269 -10.42 -21.78 24.31
CA LEU A 269 -11.08 -22.95 23.75
C LEU A 269 -11.35 -24.01 24.84
N THR A 270 -12.60 -24.43 24.90
CA THR A 270 -13.06 -25.53 25.75
C THR A 270 -12.76 -26.90 25.11
N LEU A 271 -12.79 -27.98 25.91
CA LEU A 271 -12.59 -29.34 25.40
C LEU A 271 -13.50 -29.73 24.20
N PRO A 272 -14.82 -29.45 24.21
CA PRO A 272 -15.68 -29.71 23.03
C PRO A 272 -15.29 -28.90 21.78
N GLU A 273 -14.82 -27.66 21.96
CA GLU A 273 -14.36 -26.80 20.85
C GLU A 273 -13.02 -27.31 20.30
N CYS A 274 -12.10 -27.75 21.17
CA CYS A 274 -10.85 -28.40 20.76
C CYS A 274 -11.08 -29.68 19.96
N ALA A 275 -11.98 -30.55 20.44
CA ALA A 275 -12.36 -31.77 19.74
C ALA A 275 -13.09 -31.50 18.42
N MET A 276 -13.86 -30.40 18.33
CA MET A 276 -14.48 -29.95 17.08
C MET A 276 -13.39 -29.57 16.07
N LEU A 277 -12.46 -28.69 16.44
CA LEU A 277 -11.39 -28.25 15.54
C LEU A 277 -10.51 -29.40 15.05
N ALA A 278 -10.17 -30.36 15.92
CA ALA A 278 -9.43 -31.55 15.57
C ALA A 278 -10.23 -32.56 14.72
N GLY A 279 -11.58 -32.47 14.70
CA GLY A 279 -12.43 -33.30 13.85
C GLY A 279 -12.47 -32.89 12.38
N LEU A 280 -12.24 -31.61 12.09
CA LEU A 280 -12.38 -30.98 10.77
C LEU A 280 -11.40 -31.48 9.68
N PRO A 281 -10.09 -31.77 9.92
CA PRO A 281 -9.12 -32.11 8.88
C PRO A 281 -9.54 -33.24 7.94
N ALA A 282 -10.31 -34.21 8.44
CA ALA A 282 -10.75 -35.38 7.69
C ALA A 282 -11.68 -35.04 6.52
N ALA A 283 -12.59 -34.08 6.71
CA ALA A 283 -13.49 -33.56 5.67
C ALA A 283 -13.92 -32.12 6.01
N PRO A 284 -13.08 -31.10 5.78
CA PRO A 284 -13.30 -29.76 6.34
C PRO A 284 -14.55 -29.03 5.84
N SER A 285 -15.08 -29.42 4.67
CA SER A 285 -16.35 -28.90 4.15
C SER A 285 -17.56 -29.60 4.78
N ASP A 286 -17.49 -30.93 4.92
CA ASP A 286 -18.63 -31.77 5.30
C ASP A 286 -18.85 -31.80 6.82
N TYR A 287 -17.76 -31.73 7.59
CA TYR A 287 -17.78 -31.63 9.06
C TYR A 287 -17.80 -30.19 9.56
N SER A 288 -17.92 -29.18 8.68
CA SER A 288 -18.07 -27.79 9.10
C SER A 288 -19.42 -27.61 9.81
N PRO A 289 -19.46 -27.10 11.06
CA PRO A 289 -20.72 -26.84 11.76
C PRO A 289 -21.57 -25.75 11.10
N PHE A 290 -21.03 -24.99 10.15
CA PHE A 290 -21.80 -24.03 9.34
C PHE A 290 -22.55 -24.68 8.17
N VAL A 291 -22.23 -25.93 7.83
CA VAL A 291 -22.82 -26.68 6.71
C VAL A 291 -23.66 -27.84 7.24
N ASN A 292 -23.11 -28.64 8.16
CA ASN A 292 -23.79 -29.81 8.71
C ASN A 292 -23.47 -29.98 10.21
N VAL A 293 -24.27 -29.33 11.06
CA VAL A 293 -24.17 -29.42 12.53
C VAL A 293 -24.21 -30.88 13.03
N LYS A 294 -25.02 -31.74 12.42
CA LYS A 294 -25.16 -33.14 12.86
C LYS A 294 -23.86 -33.93 12.60
N ALA A 295 -23.34 -33.89 11.37
CA ALA A 295 -22.09 -34.57 11.03
C ALA A 295 -20.90 -33.99 11.80
N ALA A 296 -20.88 -32.66 12.03
CA ALA A 296 -19.90 -32.01 12.88
C ALA A 296 -19.96 -32.53 14.33
N LYS A 297 -21.16 -32.77 14.89
CA LYS A 297 -21.33 -33.30 16.26
C LYS A 297 -20.83 -34.74 16.35
N GLU A 298 -21.29 -35.59 15.44
CA GLU A 298 -20.88 -36.99 15.36
C GLU A 298 -19.35 -37.10 15.21
N ARG A 299 -18.74 -36.25 14.38
CA ARG A 299 -17.28 -36.20 14.21
C ARG A 299 -16.55 -35.71 15.46
N ARG A 300 -17.02 -34.64 16.12
CA ARG A 300 -16.47 -34.14 17.40
C ARG A 300 -16.53 -35.23 18.48
N ASP A 301 -17.65 -35.91 18.59
CA ASP A 301 -17.87 -36.93 19.63
C ASP A 301 -16.94 -38.14 19.41
N VAL A 302 -16.66 -38.53 18.16
CA VAL A 302 -15.60 -39.50 17.82
C VAL A 302 -14.21 -39.02 18.26
N VAL A 303 -13.90 -37.73 18.16
CA VAL A 303 -12.62 -37.20 18.67
C VAL A 303 -12.55 -37.28 20.20
N LEU A 304 -13.64 -36.93 20.90
CA LEU A 304 -13.71 -37.02 22.36
C LEU A 304 -13.53 -38.46 22.86
N LEU A 305 -14.18 -39.44 22.22
CA LEU A 305 -13.98 -40.86 22.52
C LEU A 305 -12.52 -41.29 22.30
N ARG A 306 -11.89 -40.88 21.19
CA ARG A 306 -10.46 -41.16 20.95
C ARG A 306 -9.53 -40.50 21.97
N MET A 307 -9.87 -39.32 22.47
CA MET A 307 -9.11 -38.67 23.56
C MET A 307 -9.25 -39.45 24.88
N GLN A 308 -10.41 -40.03 25.15
CA GLN A 308 -10.62 -40.92 26.30
C GLN A 308 -9.85 -42.25 26.13
N ASP A 309 -9.95 -42.90 24.97
CA ASP A 309 -9.26 -44.18 24.67
C ASP A 309 -7.73 -44.06 24.79
N ASN A 310 -7.17 -42.89 24.47
CA ASN A 310 -5.76 -42.59 24.62
C ASN A 310 -5.37 -42.04 26.01
N GLY A 311 -6.32 -41.92 26.94
CA GLY A 311 -6.08 -41.47 28.32
C GLY A 311 -5.82 -39.96 28.48
N PHE A 312 -6.13 -39.13 27.48
CA PHE A 312 -5.96 -37.67 27.56
C PHE A 312 -7.08 -36.98 28.36
N ILE A 313 -8.27 -37.59 28.43
CA ILE A 313 -9.40 -37.12 29.24
C ILE A 313 -10.05 -38.29 30.01
N THR A 314 -10.68 -37.98 31.13
CA THR A 314 -11.44 -38.99 31.89
C THR A 314 -12.78 -39.31 31.23
N PRO A 315 -13.39 -40.49 31.50
CA PRO A 315 -14.72 -40.83 30.98
C PRO A 315 -15.80 -39.78 31.32
N ALA A 316 -15.76 -39.22 32.54
CA ALA A 316 -16.70 -38.18 32.96
C ALA A 316 -16.53 -36.87 32.17
N GLN A 317 -15.29 -36.50 31.81
CA GLN A 317 -15.03 -35.35 30.94
C GLN A 317 -15.51 -35.60 29.52
N ALA A 318 -15.32 -36.81 28.99
CA ALA A 318 -15.80 -37.20 27.66
C ALA A 318 -17.33 -37.16 27.58
N GLU A 319 -18.03 -37.77 28.55
CA GLU A 319 -19.49 -37.77 28.64
C GLU A 319 -20.07 -36.35 28.70
N ALA A 320 -19.55 -35.50 29.60
CA ALA A 320 -19.97 -34.09 29.70
C ALA A 320 -19.69 -33.30 28.41
N ALA A 321 -18.57 -33.55 27.74
CA ALA A 321 -18.23 -32.90 26.47
C ALA A 321 -19.12 -33.36 25.29
N ILE A 322 -19.48 -34.65 25.24
CA ILE A 322 -20.38 -35.23 24.24
C ILE A 322 -21.82 -34.70 24.42
N ALA A 323 -22.26 -34.53 25.67
CA ALA A 323 -23.55 -33.95 26.02
C ALA A 323 -23.67 -32.45 25.66
N THR A 324 -22.55 -31.73 25.58
CA THR A 324 -22.54 -30.31 25.21
C THR A 324 -23.02 -30.11 23.76
N PRO A 325 -23.96 -29.20 23.47
CA PRO A 325 -24.38 -28.89 22.09
C PRO A 325 -23.28 -28.17 21.30
N ILE A 326 -23.41 -28.07 19.97
CA ILE A 326 -22.52 -27.23 19.16
C ILE A 326 -23.01 -25.80 19.22
N ASN A 327 -22.27 -24.96 19.93
CA ASN A 327 -22.43 -23.51 19.91
C ASN A 327 -21.27 -22.92 19.12
N THR A 328 -21.58 -22.21 18.03
CA THR A 328 -20.58 -21.45 17.26
C THR A 328 -20.85 -19.96 17.38
N LYS A 329 -19.80 -19.17 17.21
CA LYS A 329 -19.87 -17.71 17.10
C LYS A 329 -19.09 -17.32 15.83
N PRO A 330 -19.76 -17.29 14.66
CA PRO A 330 -19.07 -17.07 13.39
C PRO A 330 -18.34 -15.73 13.34
N SER A 331 -17.17 -15.70 12.72
CA SER A 331 -16.48 -14.47 12.36
C SER A 331 -15.80 -14.57 11.01
N ASN A 332 -15.70 -13.44 10.31
CA ASN A 332 -14.96 -13.38 9.05
C ASN A 332 -13.48 -13.71 9.31
N PRO A 333 -12.83 -14.51 8.42
CA PRO A 333 -11.40 -14.78 8.52
C PRO A 333 -10.59 -13.49 8.57
N LYS A 334 -9.66 -13.36 9.53
CA LYS A 334 -8.85 -12.14 9.74
C LYS A 334 -8.08 -11.71 8.48
N ARG A 335 -7.67 -12.66 7.64
CA ARG A 335 -7.05 -12.41 6.31
C ARG A 335 -7.88 -11.55 5.35
N LEU A 336 -9.18 -11.35 5.62
CA LEU A 336 -10.05 -10.46 4.85
C LEU A 336 -10.05 -9.01 5.37
N ASP A 337 -9.53 -8.77 6.58
CA ASP A 337 -9.26 -7.42 7.07
C ASP A 337 -8.13 -6.80 6.24
N ARG A 338 -8.38 -5.63 5.65
CA ARG A 338 -7.43 -4.91 4.78
C ARG A 338 -7.25 -3.52 5.34
N LYS A 339 -5.99 -3.18 5.63
CA LYS A 339 -5.57 -1.87 6.12
C LYS A 339 -4.90 -1.09 5.00
N ALA A 340 -4.93 0.25 5.08
CA ALA A 340 -4.25 1.13 4.13
C ALA A 340 -4.63 0.82 2.66
N ASN A 341 -5.93 0.83 2.35
CA ASN A 341 -6.45 0.29 1.09
C ASN A 341 -5.79 0.90 -0.17
N TYR A 342 -5.65 2.23 -0.23
CA TYR A 342 -4.97 2.91 -1.35
C TYR A 342 -3.48 2.56 -1.45
N PHE A 343 -2.77 2.39 -0.32
CA PHE A 343 -1.37 2.01 -0.30
C PHE A 343 -1.18 0.57 -0.78
N THR A 344 -1.96 -0.37 -0.25
CA THR A 344 -1.91 -1.79 -0.65
C THR A 344 -2.30 -1.99 -2.11
N GLU A 345 -3.17 -1.14 -2.66
CA GLU A 345 -3.49 -1.09 -4.08
C GLU A 345 -2.30 -0.59 -4.92
N TYR A 346 -1.67 0.52 -4.51
CA TYR A 346 -0.44 1.02 -5.11
C TYR A 346 0.68 -0.05 -5.11
N ILE A 347 0.88 -0.77 -4.00
CA ILE A 347 1.87 -1.86 -3.92
C ILE A 347 1.58 -2.96 -4.95
N GLN A 348 0.31 -3.36 -5.13
CA GLN A 348 -0.06 -4.35 -6.15
C GLN A 348 0.20 -3.85 -7.59
N GLN A 349 -0.02 -2.56 -7.85
CA GLN A 349 0.26 -1.93 -9.16
C GLN A 349 1.78 -1.76 -9.42
N GLU A 350 2.59 -1.63 -8.37
CA GLU A 350 4.05 -1.59 -8.48
C GLU A 350 4.71 -2.98 -8.66
N LEU A 351 4.09 -4.06 -8.16
CA LEU A 351 4.66 -5.42 -8.20
C LEU A 351 5.19 -5.88 -9.58
N PRO A 352 4.50 -5.64 -10.72
CA PRO A 352 4.99 -6.02 -12.05
C PRO A 352 6.31 -5.37 -12.49
N LYS A 353 6.78 -4.32 -11.80
CA LYS A 353 8.08 -3.70 -12.07
C LYS A 353 9.26 -4.49 -11.47
N TYR A 354 8.99 -5.33 -10.47
CA TYR A 354 10.01 -6.01 -9.66
C TYR A 354 9.92 -7.54 -9.74
N VAL A 355 8.81 -8.09 -10.22
CA VAL A 355 8.54 -9.54 -10.25
C VAL A 355 8.09 -9.96 -11.63
N SER A 356 8.66 -11.04 -12.17
CA SER A 356 8.30 -11.55 -13.49
C SER A 356 6.85 -12.04 -13.54
N LYS A 357 6.22 -11.98 -14.73
CA LYS A 357 4.85 -12.47 -14.93
C LYS A 357 4.66 -13.95 -14.53
N GLN A 358 5.70 -14.77 -14.66
CA GLN A 358 5.68 -16.18 -14.25
C GLN A 358 5.59 -16.32 -12.72
N ILE A 359 6.43 -15.60 -11.98
CA ILE A 359 6.42 -15.63 -10.50
C ILE A 359 5.13 -14.99 -9.95
N LEU A 360 4.63 -13.93 -10.60
CA LEU A 360 3.32 -13.33 -10.28
C LEU A 360 2.13 -14.25 -10.59
N ALA A 361 2.28 -15.23 -11.48
CA ALA A 361 1.26 -16.23 -11.77
C ALA A 361 1.31 -17.41 -10.80
N GLU A 362 2.50 -17.88 -10.40
CA GLU A 362 2.64 -18.91 -9.35
C GLU A 362 2.12 -18.44 -7.99
N LYS A 363 2.37 -17.16 -7.67
CA LYS A 363 2.07 -16.50 -6.39
C LYS A 363 2.68 -17.27 -5.19
N GLY A 364 2.36 -16.84 -3.97
CA GLY A 364 3.12 -17.20 -2.77
C GLY A 364 4.21 -16.15 -2.49
N LEU A 365 3.82 -14.87 -2.49
CA LEU A 365 4.74 -13.75 -2.27
C LEU A 365 4.55 -13.12 -0.89
N THR A 366 5.66 -12.80 -0.22
CA THR A 366 5.66 -11.91 0.95
C THR A 366 6.31 -10.58 0.57
N ILE A 367 5.55 -9.50 0.69
CA ILE A 367 5.97 -8.13 0.37
C ILE A 367 6.15 -7.39 1.70
N GLU A 368 7.37 -6.97 2.00
CA GLU A 368 7.71 -6.13 3.13
C GLU A 368 7.76 -4.67 2.65
N THR A 369 6.96 -3.79 3.26
CA THR A 369 6.78 -2.40 2.83
C THR A 369 7.35 -1.39 3.81
N SER A 370 7.41 -0.12 3.41
CA SER A 370 7.81 1.01 4.26
C SER A 370 6.68 1.61 5.10
N LEU A 371 5.45 1.10 4.99
CA LEU A 371 4.28 1.70 5.63
C LEU A 371 4.42 1.73 7.16
N ASN A 372 4.26 2.90 7.77
CA ASN A 372 4.10 3.05 9.21
C ASN A 372 2.61 3.14 9.53
N LEU A 373 2.08 2.22 10.35
CA LEU A 373 0.64 2.13 10.61
C LEU A 373 0.11 3.29 11.46
N ASP A 374 0.90 3.85 12.38
CA ASP A 374 0.51 5.01 13.18
C ASP A 374 0.44 6.28 12.30
N TRP A 375 1.38 6.43 11.38
CA TRP A 375 1.36 7.52 10.39
C TRP A 375 0.19 7.35 9.43
N GLN A 376 -0.05 6.13 8.93
CA GLN A 376 -1.20 5.85 8.07
C GLN A 376 -2.52 6.19 8.76
N ALA A 377 -2.71 5.76 10.01
CA ALA A 377 -3.92 6.06 10.79
C ALA A 377 -4.06 7.58 11.04
N ALA A 378 -2.96 8.28 11.31
CA ALA A 378 -2.97 9.75 11.43
C ALA A 378 -3.32 10.45 10.12
N ALA A 379 -2.87 9.94 8.97
CA ALA A 379 -3.15 10.48 7.65
C ALA A 379 -4.60 10.24 7.23
N GLU A 380 -5.11 9.01 7.42
CA GLU A 380 -6.51 8.65 7.15
C GLU A 380 -7.45 9.49 8.02
N LYS A 381 -7.09 9.67 9.29
CA LYS A 381 -7.81 10.55 10.21
C LYS A 381 -7.80 12.01 9.74
N ALA A 382 -6.64 12.56 9.37
CA ALA A 382 -6.53 13.96 8.91
C ALA A 382 -7.31 14.21 7.60
N VAL A 383 -7.29 13.25 6.66
CA VAL A 383 -8.09 13.31 5.42
C VAL A 383 -9.59 13.26 5.71
N LYS A 384 -10.03 12.41 6.64
CA LYS A 384 -11.43 12.35 7.05
C LYS A 384 -11.88 13.65 7.75
N GLU A 385 -11.11 14.10 8.74
CA GLU A 385 -11.43 15.27 9.58
C GLU A 385 -11.39 16.60 8.82
N VAL A 386 -10.79 16.70 7.63
CA VAL A 386 -10.89 17.90 6.78
C VAL A 386 -12.05 17.82 5.78
N VAL A 387 -12.37 16.64 5.25
CA VAL A 387 -13.44 16.52 4.24
C VAL A 387 -14.84 16.56 4.85
N GLU A 388 -15.04 16.00 6.05
CA GLU A 388 -16.36 15.97 6.70
C GLU A 388 -16.88 17.36 7.13
N PRO A 389 -16.11 18.20 7.85
CA PRO A 389 -16.51 19.56 8.18
C PRO A 389 -16.15 20.55 7.05
N ASP A 390 -14.87 20.79 6.79
CA ASP A 390 -14.42 21.91 5.95
C ASP A 390 -14.83 21.73 4.49
N GLY A 391 -14.75 20.50 3.97
CA GLY A 391 -15.14 20.18 2.58
C GLY A 391 -16.56 20.62 2.20
N LYS A 392 -17.50 20.60 3.15
CA LYS A 392 -18.88 21.09 2.94
C LYS A 392 -18.97 22.62 2.82
N TYR A 393 -18.18 23.36 3.60
CA TYR A 393 -18.19 24.83 3.62
C TYR A 393 -17.31 25.41 2.50
N GLU A 394 -16.12 24.83 2.32
CA GLU A 394 -15.13 25.19 1.30
C GLU A 394 -15.41 24.54 -0.06
N GLY A 395 -16.41 23.67 -0.19
CA GLY A 395 -16.86 23.13 -1.49
C GLY A 395 -15.86 22.20 -2.17
N PHE A 396 -15.15 21.36 -1.41
CA PHE A 396 -14.37 20.24 -1.93
C PHE A 396 -14.91 18.90 -1.40
N GLU A 397 -15.04 17.92 -2.29
CA GLU A 397 -15.58 16.60 -1.96
C GLU A 397 -14.48 15.59 -1.60
N GLN A 398 -13.20 15.88 -1.88
CA GLN A 398 -12.10 14.93 -1.76
C GLN A 398 -10.83 15.57 -1.19
N ALA A 399 -10.01 14.73 -0.57
CA ALA A 399 -8.67 15.06 -0.12
C ALA A 399 -7.73 13.86 -0.30
N ALA A 400 -6.43 14.14 -0.42
CA ALA A 400 -5.38 13.13 -0.53
C ALA A 400 -4.13 13.57 0.25
N MET A 401 -3.38 12.60 0.78
CA MET A 401 -2.18 12.83 1.57
C MET A 401 -1.13 11.76 1.29
N VAL A 402 0.15 12.16 1.25
CA VAL A 402 1.28 11.23 1.21
C VAL A 402 2.41 11.76 2.09
N ALA A 403 3.13 10.85 2.77
CA ALA A 403 4.29 11.17 3.59
C ALA A 403 5.46 10.26 3.22
N ILE A 404 6.65 10.85 3.06
CA ILE A 404 7.85 10.23 2.53
C ILE A 404 9.04 10.61 3.43
N ASP A 405 9.89 9.64 3.77
CA ASP A 405 11.23 9.94 4.29
C ASP A 405 12.10 10.45 3.14
N PRO A 406 12.54 11.73 3.15
CA PRO A 406 13.27 12.33 2.03
C PRO A 406 14.66 11.71 1.84
N ARG A 407 15.24 11.08 2.87
CA ARG A 407 16.60 10.50 2.84
C ARG A 407 16.62 9.18 2.09
N THR A 408 15.55 8.41 2.22
CA THR A 408 15.43 7.06 1.65
C THR A 408 14.43 6.97 0.50
N GLY A 409 13.54 7.95 0.32
CA GLY A 409 12.41 7.87 -0.62
C GLY A 409 11.29 6.93 -0.14
N GLN A 410 11.34 6.43 1.10
CA GLN A 410 10.35 5.47 1.59
C GLN A 410 9.03 6.14 1.93
N ILE A 411 7.93 5.60 1.39
CA ILE A 411 6.56 6.08 1.65
C ILE A 411 6.11 5.55 3.03
N GLY A 412 5.97 6.45 4.00
CA GLY A 412 5.53 6.13 5.36
C GLY A 412 4.00 6.11 5.52
N ALA A 413 3.27 6.89 4.72
CA ALA A 413 1.80 6.89 4.66
C ALA A 413 1.29 7.31 3.27
N LEU A 414 0.15 6.77 2.83
CA LEU A 414 -0.50 7.10 1.55
C LEU A 414 -2.03 6.96 1.65
N VAL A 415 -2.73 8.06 1.38
CA VAL A 415 -4.20 8.14 1.41
C VAL A 415 -4.68 8.80 0.12
N GLY A 416 -5.32 8.02 -0.76
CA GLY A 416 -5.76 8.44 -2.11
C GLY A 416 -7.15 9.09 -2.18
N GLY A 417 -7.88 9.14 -1.07
CA GLY A 417 -9.25 9.63 -0.98
C GLY A 417 -9.85 9.39 0.40
N LYS A 418 -11.05 9.93 0.64
CA LYS A 418 -11.77 9.79 1.93
C LYS A 418 -12.39 8.42 2.17
N ASP A 419 -12.73 7.71 1.09
CA ASP A 419 -13.47 6.45 1.12
C ASP A 419 -13.07 5.57 -0.08
N PHE A 420 -12.33 4.51 0.23
CA PHE A 420 -11.83 3.57 -0.76
C PHE A 420 -12.93 2.66 -1.33
N TYR A 421 -13.92 2.27 -0.53
CA TYR A 421 -14.91 1.27 -0.94
C TYR A 421 -15.91 1.84 -1.93
N ASN A 422 -16.26 3.12 -1.77
CA ASN A 422 -17.04 3.85 -2.75
C ASN A 422 -16.19 4.40 -3.91
N GLN A 423 -14.91 4.72 -3.71
CA GLN A 423 -14.08 5.27 -4.79
C GLN A 423 -12.58 4.90 -4.71
N GLN A 424 -12.19 3.92 -5.52
CA GLN A 424 -10.83 3.36 -5.55
C GLN A 424 -9.78 4.21 -6.29
N PHE A 425 -10.20 5.31 -6.95
CA PHE A 425 -9.29 6.22 -7.66
C PHE A 425 -8.27 6.85 -6.70
N ASN A 426 -6.99 6.55 -6.92
CA ASN A 426 -5.91 6.93 -6.01
C ASN A 426 -5.32 8.29 -6.40
N ARG A 427 -5.78 9.35 -5.75
CA ARG A 427 -5.38 10.73 -6.09
C ARG A 427 -3.93 11.07 -5.72
N VAL A 428 -3.24 10.23 -4.95
CA VAL A 428 -1.80 10.40 -4.71
C VAL A 428 -1.02 10.14 -5.99
N THR A 429 -1.42 9.13 -6.79
CA THR A 429 -0.62 8.61 -7.92
C THR A 429 -1.28 8.77 -9.28
N GLN A 430 -2.60 8.83 -9.35
CA GLN A 430 -3.38 8.83 -10.60
C GLN A 430 -3.98 10.20 -10.95
N ALA A 431 -4.20 11.08 -9.97
CA ALA A 431 -4.76 12.41 -10.23
C ALA A 431 -3.65 13.36 -10.71
N GLN A 432 -3.68 13.65 -12.01
CA GLN A 432 -2.92 14.75 -12.60
C GLN A 432 -3.68 16.05 -12.37
N ARG A 433 -3.04 17.02 -11.70
CA ARG A 433 -3.67 18.26 -11.20
C ARG A 433 -2.71 19.43 -11.27
N GLN A 434 -3.23 20.64 -11.44
CA GLN A 434 -2.40 21.84 -11.48
C GLN A 434 -1.78 22.12 -10.10
N PRO A 435 -0.44 22.09 -9.93
CA PRO A 435 0.24 22.35 -8.66
C PRO A 435 0.10 23.81 -8.18
N GLY A 436 -0.33 24.71 -9.08
CA GLY A 436 -0.46 26.13 -8.80
C GLY A 436 0.85 26.74 -8.27
N SER A 437 0.70 27.61 -7.27
CA SER A 437 1.85 28.29 -6.63
C SER A 437 2.85 27.39 -5.88
N THR A 438 2.66 26.06 -5.77
CA THR A 438 3.75 25.17 -5.32
C THR A 438 4.86 25.07 -6.37
N PHE A 439 4.54 25.17 -7.66
CA PHE A 439 5.52 25.06 -8.74
C PHE A 439 6.59 26.18 -8.72
N LYS A 440 6.28 27.33 -8.12
CA LYS A 440 7.23 28.43 -7.89
C LYS A 440 8.51 27.99 -7.18
N THR A 441 8.43 26.96 -6.35
CA THR A 441 9.60 26.37 -5.70
C THR A 441 10.66 25.95 -6.72
N PHE A 442 10.28 25.31 -7.83
CA PHE A 442 11.24 24.93 -8.88
C PHE A 442 11.84 26.15 -9.60
N VAL A 443 11.03 27.18 -9.87
CA VAL A 443 11.50 28.44 -10.48
C VAL A 443 12.55 29.11 -9.61
N TYR A 444 12.28 29.26 -8.31
CA TYR A 444 13.19 29.91 -7.38
C TYR A 444 14.40 29.03 -7.03
N SER A 445 14.24 27.71 -6.87
CA SER A 445 15.37 26.78 -6.75
C SER A 445 16.33 26.89 -7.94
N THR A 446 15.77 27.04 -9.16
CA THR A 446 16.57 27.27 -10.38
C THR A 446 17.30 28.61 -10.32
N ALA A 447 16.62 29.69 -9.92
CA ALA A 447 17.23 31.00 -9.76
C ALA A 447 18.41 30.97 -8.77
N ILE A 448 18.20 30.47 -7.55
CA ILE A 448 19.26 30.32 -6.55
C ILE A 448 20.39 29.41 -7.06
N GLY A 449 20.03 28.30 -7.71
CA GLY A 449 20.97 27.38 -8.37
C GLY A 449 21.82 28.03 -9.47
N THR A 450 21.31 29.06 -10.16
CA THR A 450 22.08 29.85 -11.14
C THR A 450 22.92 30.98 -10.51
N GLY A 451 22.90 31.13 -9.18
CA GLY A 451 23.63 32.19 -8.46
C GLY A 451 22.85 33.49 -8.32
N ILE A 452 21.55 33.50 -8.59
CA ILE A 452 20.71 34.68 -8.35
C ILE A 452 20.49 34.84 -6.84
N SER A 453 20.87 36.00 -6.29
CA SER A 453 20.65 36.34 -4.89
C SER A 453 19.15 36.32 -4.50
N PRO A 454 18.77 35.77 -3.33
CA PRO A 454 17.42 35.91 -2.76
C PRO A 454 16.96 37.36 -2.56
N ASN A 455 17.91 38.29 -2.47
CA ASN A 455 17.67 39.71 -2.25
C ASN A 455 17.53 40.50 -3.57
N ARG A 456 17.68 39.86 -4.75
CA ARG A 456 17.45 40.50 -6.05
C ARG A 456 16.05 41.09 -6.12
N GLY A 457 15.98 42.41 -6.28
CA GLY A 457 14.74 43.15 -6.42
C GLY A 457 14.09 42.96 -7.79
N TYR A 458 12.77 42.81 -7.82
CA TYR A 458 11.93 42.92 -9.01
C TYR A 458 10.82 43.94 -8.75
N LEU A 459 10.42 44.65 -9.80
CA LEU A 459 9.22 45.48 -9.77
C LEU A 459 7.97 44.59 -9.95
N ASP A 460 7.22 44.39 -8.86
CA ASP A 460 5.86 43.86 -8.88
C ASP A 460 4.89 44.98 -9.29
N ALA A 461 4.45 44.93 -10.54
CA ALA A 461 3.56 45.89 -11.21
C ALA A 461 2.87 45.21 -12.40
N PRO A 462 1.84 45.81 -13.03
CA PRO A 462 1.19 45.26 -14.22
C PRO A 462 2.18 44.96 -15.35
N PHE A 463 2.41 43.66 -15.59
CA PHE A 463 3.43 43.14 -16.50
C PHE A 463 2.79 42.41 -17.67
N SER A 464 3.41 42.48 -18.85
CA SER A 464 3.02 41.65 -19.99
C SER A 464 4.24 41.18 -20.79
N VAL A 465 4.23 39.92 -21.18
CA VAL A 465 5.29 39.24 -21.95
C VAL A 465 4.65 38.40 -23.06
N ASP A 466 5.02 38.66 -24.31
CA ASP A 466 4.53 37.97 -25.51
C ASP A 466 2.99 37.76 -25.55
N GLY A 467 2.23 38.74 -25.02
CA GLY A 467 0.76 38.70 -24.92
C GLY A 467 0.21 38.11 -23.61
N TYR A 468 1.00 37.29 -22.90
CA TYR A 468 0.65 36.83 -21.55
C TYR A 468 0.67 38.00 -20.56
N THR A 469 -0.31 38.06 -19.66
CA THR A 469 -0.48 39.13 -18.67
C THR A 469 -0.80 38.50 -17.31
N PRO A 470 0.22 38.09 -16.52
CA PRO A 470 -0.01 37.52 -15.20
C PRO A 470 -0.56 38.56 -14.22
N LYS A 471 -1.46 38.12 -13.34
CA LYS A 471 -2.05 38.93 -12.26
C LYS A 471 -1.71 38.33 -10.90
N ASN A 472 -1.58 39.16 -9.88
CA ASN A 472 -1.54 38.69 -8.49
C ASN A 472 -2.95 38.34 -8.01
N TYR A 473 -3.08 37.44 -7.03
CA TYR A 473 -4.38 36.89 -6.57
C TYR A 473 -5.42 37.96 -6.17
N ASN A 474 -4.98 39.05 -5.52
CA ASN A 474 -5.83 40.17 -5.12
C ASN A 474 -5.76 41.38 -6.09
N ASP A 475 -5.18 41.23 -7.30
CA ASP A 475 -4.83 42.31 -8.24
C ASP A 475 -3.98 43.48 -7.67
N ASN A 476 -3.57 43.40 -6.40
CA ASN A 476 -2.67 44.34 -5.74
C ASN A 476 -1.19 44.09 -6.12
N TYR A 477 -0.44 45.18 -6.21
CA TYR A 477 0.98 45.20 -6.55
C TYR A 477 1.80 45.84 -5.43
N ARG A 478 2.98 45.29 -5.13
CA ARG A 478 3.82 45.71 -4.00
C ARG A 478 5.00 46.63 -4.38
N GLY A 479 5.17 46.95 -5.67
CA GLY A 479 6.30 47.76 -6.12
C GLY A 479 7.60 46.96 -6.09
N TRP A 480 8.70 47.58 -5.66
CA TRP A 480 9.99 46.88 -5.56
C TRP A 480 10.00 45.89 -4.40
N ILE A 481 10.23 44.62 -4.70
CA ILE A 481 10.24 43.52 -3.73
C ILE A 481 11.33 42.50 -4.09
N ASN A 482 11.96 41.88 -3.10
CA ASN A 482 12.96 40.83 -3.34
C ASN A 482 12.34 39.45 -3.57
N ILE A 483 13.12 38.50 -4.10
CA ILE A 483 12.67 37.13 -4.38
C ILE A 483 12.12 36.44 -3.12
N ARG A 484 12.79 36.59 -1.96
CA ARG A 484 12.37 35.95 -0.70
C ARG A 484 10.99 36.40 -0.25
N GLU A 485 10.73 37.70 -0.23
CA GLU A 485 9.44 38.28 0.17
C GLU A 485 8.35 37.97 -0.85
N ALA A 486 8.70 38.00 -2.14
CA ALA A 486 7.80 37.60 -3.23
C ALA A 486 7.38 36.13 -3.13
N LEU A 487 8.29 35.21 -2.75
CA LEU A 487 7.95 33.82 -2.45
C LEU A 487 7.10 33.68 -1.18
N THR A 488 7.47 34.38 -0.11
CA THR A 488 6.76 34.39 1.18
C THR A 488 5.29 34.77 1.01
N SER A 489 5.05 35.82 0.21
CA SER A 489 3.71 36.30 -0.15
C SER A 489 3.15 35.68 -1.44
N SER A 490 3.86 34.72 -2.03
CA SER A 490 3.45 33.94 -3.20
C SER A 490 3.03 34.77 -4.43
N LEU A 491 3.71 35.89 -4.71
CA LEU A 491 3.38 36.79 -5.83
C LEU A 491 3.55 36.09 -7.20
N ASN A 492 2.72 36.47 -8.17
CA ASN A 492 2.69 35.84 -9.49
C ASN A 492 3.64 36.55 -10.47
N VAL A 493 3.62 37.89 -10.52
CA VAL A 493 4.45 38.66 -11.48
C VAL A 493 5.94 38.38 -11.30
N VAL A 494 6.43 38.38 -10.05
CA VAL A 494 7.86 38.15 -9.75
C VAL A 494 8.30 36.74 -10.13
N ALA A 495 7.46 35.73 -9.95
CA ALA A 495 7.74 34.37 -10.42
C ALA A 495 7.85 34.29 -11.95
N VAL A 496 6.98 34.99 -12.69
CA VAL A 496 7.06 35.07 -14.15
C VAL A 496 8.30 35.86 -14.61
N LYS A 497 8.67 36.95 -13.94
CA LYS A 497 9.94 37.66 -14.22
C LYS A 497 11.16 36.78 -13.94
N THR A 498 11.09 35.94 -12.90
CA THR A 498 12.18 35.02 -12.53
C THR A 498 12.34 33.88 -13.54
N ILE A 499 11.25 33.26 -14.03
CA ILE A 499 11.37 32.21 -15.07
C ILE A 499 11.93 32.77 -16.38
N ILE A 500 11.66 34.04 -16.70
CA ILE A 500 12.26 34.72 -17.86
C ILE A 500 13.78 34.82 -17.71
N ASP A 501 14.24 35.23 -16.52
CA ASP A 501 15.66 35.46 -16.22
C ASP A 501 16.51 34.18 -16.21
N VAL A 502 15.92 33.01 -15.88
CA VAL A 502 16.63 31.71 -15.87
C VAL A 502 16.36 30.83 -17.09
N GLY A 503 15.19 30.99 -17.71
CA GLY A 503 14.67 30.13 -18.78
C GLY A 503 13.82 28.97 -18.28
N TRP A 504 12.66 28.73 -18.92
CA TRP A 504 11.79 27.60 -18.61
C TRP A 504 12.48 26.24 -18.80
N ASP A 505 13.40 26.11 -19.76
CA ASP A 505 14.08 24.84 -20.05
C ASP A 505 14.93 24.39 -18.84
N THR A 506 15.63 25.34 -18.21
CA THR A 506 16.41 25.09 -17.00
C THR A 506 15.51 24.75 -15.80
N VAL A 507 14.31 25.35 -15.70
CA VAL A 507 13.33 25.00 -14.66
C VAL A 507 12.76 23.60 -14.89
N VAL A 508 12.45 23.22 -16.13
CA VAL A 508 11.99 21.87 -16.49
C VAL A 508 13.08 20.84 -16.21
N GLU A 509 14.33 21.11 -16.59
CA GLU A 509 15.48 20.25 -16.28
C GLU A 509 15.67 20.03 -14.78
N LEU A 510 15.57 21.09 -13.96
CA LEU A 510 15.68 20.97 -12.51
C LEU A 510 14.48 20.21 -11.92
N ALA A 511 13.25 20.53 -12.33
CA ALA A 511 12.05 19.84 -11.86
C ALA A 511 12.08 18.33 -12.19
N LYS A 512 12.58 17.96 -13.39
CA LYS A 512 12.83 16.58 -13.80
C LYS A 512 13.86 15.89 -12.90
N LYS A 513 15.02 16.52 -12.64
CA LYS A 513 16.04 16.01 -11.71
C LYS A 513 15.55 15.88 -10.28
N MET A 514 14.64 16.77 -9.85
CA MET A 514 13.99 16.68 -8.55
C MET A 514 12.87 15.64 -8.51
N GLY A 515 12.56 14.91 -9.59
CA GLY A 515 11.64 13.77 -9.58
C GLY A 515 10.24 14.01 -10.18
N ILE A 516 9.99 15.13 -10.86
CA ILE A 516 8.73 15.33 -11.60
C ILE A 516 8.78 14.52 -12.91
N GLU A 517 7.99 13.46 -13.01
CA GLU A 517 7.88 12.57 -14.17
C GLU A 517 6.84 13.06 -15.20
N SER A 518 5.80 13.78 -14.75
CA SER A 518 4.74 14.34 -15.61
C SER A 518 5.24 15.37 -16.65
N PRO A 519 4.55 15.53 -17.80
CA PRO A 519 4.98 16.42 -18.88
C PRO A 519 4.85 17.90 -18.50
N LEU A 520 5.95 18.64 -18.61
CA LEU A 520 6.02 20.07 -18.30
C LEU A 520 6.09 20.88 -19.60
N ASN A 521 5.14 21.80 -19.79
CA ASN A 521 5.05 22.63 -20.98
C ASN A 521 5.95 23.86 -20.84
N PRO A 522 6.90 24.11 -21.78
CA PRO A 522 7.84 25.23 -21.71
C PRO A 522 7.17 26.57 -22.03
N THR A 523 6.49 27.16 -21.04
CA THR A 523 5.75 28.44 -21.17
C THR A 523 6.00 29.37 -20.00
N TYR A 524 5.70 30.67 -20.14
CA TYR A 524 5.76 31.63 -19.01
C TYR A 524 4.77 31.29 -17.88
N SER A 525 3.62 30.69 -18.21
CA SER A 525 2.61 30.26 -17.23
C SER A 525 3.07 29.07 -16.39
N LEU A 526 4.09 28.32 -16.83
CA LEU A 526 4.68 27.23 -16.04
C LEU A 526 5.14 27.72 -14.66
N ALA A 527 5.61 28.97 -14.54
CA ALA A 527 6.01 29.56 -13.27
C ALA A 527 4.88 29.66 -12.23
N LEU A 528 3.61 29.55 -12.67
CA LEU A 528 2.42 29.54 -11.82
C LEU A 528 1.79 28.15 -11.70
N GLY A 529 2.40 27.11 -12.28
CA GLY A 529 1.92 25.73 -12.19
C GLY A 529 0.85 25.36 -13.23
N SER A 530 0.96 25.87 -14.47
CA SER A 530 0.00 25.55 -15.54
C SER A 530 0.13 24.16 -16.17
N SER A 531 1.16 23.39 -15.81
CA SER A 531 1.29 21.97 -16.17
C SER A 531 0.87 21.10 -14.99
N GLU A 532 0.10 20.06 -15.27
CA GLU A 532 -0.39 19.12 -14.26
C GLU A 532 0.71 18.17 -13.76
N VAL A 533 0.63 17.84 -12.48
CA VAL A 533 1.48 16.86 -11.78
C VAL A 533 0.62 16.05 -10.81
N ASN A 534 1.09 14.88 -10.38
CA ASN A 534 0.48 14.13 -9.29
C ASN A 534 1.08 14.50 -7.92
N LEU A 535 0.36 14.16 -6.85
CA LEU A 535 0.79 14.49 -5.48
C LEU A 535 2.05 13.72 -5.04
N LEU A 536 2.25 12.49 -5.50
CA LEU A 536 3.43 11.68 -5.14
C LEU A 536 4.73 12.33 -5.64
N GLU A 537 4.81 12.64 -6.94
CA GLU A 537 6.01 13.23 -7.54
C GLU A 537 6.28 14.64 -6.99
N LEU A 538 5.24 15.45 -6.80
CA LEU A 538 5.37 16.80 -6.23
C LEU A 538 5.88 16.75 -4.79
N THR A 539 5.38 15.82 -3.97
CA THR A 539 5.84 15.63 -2.59
C THR A 539 7.27 15.07 -2.55
N SER A 540 7.57 14.07 -3.39
CA SER A 540 8.91 13.49 -3.53
C SER A 540 9.94 14.54 -3.95
N ALA A 541 9.55 15.47 -4.83
CA ALA A 541 10.41 16.55 -5.28
C ALA A 541 10.71 17.62 -4.23
N TYR A 542 9.79 17.87 -3.30
CA TYR A 542 10.09 18.68 -2.11
C TYR A 542 11.01 17.93 -1.13
N GLY A 543 10.95 16.59 -1.11
CA GLY A 543 11.87 15.75 -0.37
C GLY A 543 13.33 15.99 -0.74
N THR A 544 13.60 16.26 -2.02
CA THR A 544 14.93 16.67 -2.51
C THR A 544 15.49 17.89 -1.76
N LEU A 545 14.65 18.86 -1.37
CA LEU A 545 15.11 20.02 -0.58
C LEU A 545 15.30 19.69 0.91
N ALA A 546 14.53 18.75 1.44
CA ALA A 546 14.71 18.23 2.79
C ALA A 546 15.99 17.37 2.94
N ALA A 547 16.41 16.71 1.86
CA ALA A 547 17.63 15.90 1.76
C ALA A 547 18.78 16.63 1.05
N GLU A 548 18.95 17.93 1.32
CA GLU A 548 20.13 18.73 0.94
C GLU A 548 20.45 18.76 -0.58
N GLY A 549 19.42 18.59 -1.41
CA GLY A 549 19.49 18.62 -2.86
C GLY A 549 19.65 17.23 -3.51
N VAL A 550 19.68 16.17 -2.71
CA VAL A 550 19.71 14.77 -3.16
C VAL A 550 18.28 14.27 -3.35
N HIS A 551 17.93 13.86 -4.57
CA HIS A 551 16.64 13.24 -4.87
C HIS A 551 16.71 11.73 -4.75
N THR A 552 15.79 11.13 -4.01
CA THR A 552 15.58 9.67 -3.98
C THR A 552 14.14 9.36 -4.37
N LYS A 553 13.95 8.50 -5.37
CA LYS A 553 12.62 8.19 -5.93
C LYS A 553 11.71 7.55 -4.87
N ALA A 554 10.48 8.07 -4.79
CA ALA A 554 9.46 7.57 -3.87
C ALA A 554 9.09 6.10 -4.14
N HIS A 555 9.11 5.26 -3.09
CA HIS A 555 8.75 3.84 -3.18
C HIS A 555 8.13 3.30 -1.89
N GLY A 556 7.22 2.33 -2.03
CA GLY A 556 6.59 1.65 -0.89
C GLY A 556 7.12 0.25 -0.59
N ILE A 557 7.78 -0.41 -1.54
CA ILE A 557 8.28 -1.79 -1.40
C ILE A 557 9.73 -1.76 -0.91
N ARG A 558 10.01 -2.37 0.25
CA ARG A 558 11.37 -2.56 0.76
C ARG A 558 11.96 -3.89 0.31
N ARG A 559 11.18 -4.97 0.33
CA ARG A 559 11.64 -6.32 -0.03
C ARG A 559 10.50 -7.21 -0.50
N ILE A 560 10.78 -8.10 -1.45
CA ILE A 560 9.86 -9.14 -1.92
C ILE A 560 10.54 -10.50 -1.76
N ARG A 561 9.83 -11.46 -1.16
CA ARG A 561 10.27 -12.84 -0.99
C ARG A 561 9.35 -13.83 -1.70
N ASP A 562 9.94 -14.92 -2.20
CA ASP A 562 9.21 -16.07 -2.73
C ASP A 562 8.65 -16.99 -1.62
N ARG A 563 7.91 -18.02 -2.04
CA ARG A 563 7.29 -19.05 -1.18
C ARG A 563 8.27 -19.95 -0.41
N ARG A 564 9.57 -19.86 -0.69
CA ARG A 564 10.65 -20.57 0.02
C ARG A 564 11.45 -19.63 0.93
N GLY A 565 11.18 -18.32 0.88
CA GLY A 565 11.85 -17.28 1.66
C GLY A 565 12.99 -16.57 0.93
N ASN A 566 13.30 -16.95 -0.32
CA ASN A 566 14.36 -16.33 -1.11
C ASN A 566 13.98 -14.89 -1.44
N VAL A 567 14.96 -13.98 -1.44
CA VAL A 567 14.73 -12.57 -1.79
C VAL A 567 14.71 -12.44 -3.32
N ILE A 568 13.56 -12.03 -3.86
CA ILE A 568 13.38 -11.71 -5.29
C ILE A 568 13.86 -10.28 -5.57
N TYR A 569 13.51 -9.36 -4.67
CA TYR A 569 13.81 -7.93 -4.79
C TYR A 569 14.10 -7.36 -3.40
N GLU A 570 15.07 -6.44 -3.33
CA GLU A 570 15.35 -5.63 -2.15
C GLU A 570 15.72 -4.22 -2.62
N ALA A 571 15.12 -3.21 -2.00
CA ALA A 571 15.27 -1.82 -2.40
C ALA A 571 16.71 -1.32 -2.19
N LYS A 572 17.37 -0.92 -3.29
CA LYS A 572 18.75 -0.40 -3.33
C LYS A 572 18.81 0.91 -4.10
N PHE A 573 18.03 1.89 -3.66
CA PHE A 573 18.02 3.22 -4.27
C PHE A 573 19.22 4.03 -3.79
N LYS A 574 19.95 4.62 -4.73
CA LYS A 574 20.94 5.66 -4.48
C LYS A 574 20.30 6.99 -4.87
N GLY A 575 20.45 8.01 -4.02
CA GLY A 575 19.98 9.35 -4.36
C GLY A 575 20.88 10.02 -5.40
N GLU A 576 20.31 10.91 -6.21
CA GLU A 576 21.00 11.70 -7.23
C GLU A 576 21.02 13.17 -6.85
N GLN A 577 22.16 13.86 -6.98
CA GLN A 577 22.25 15.29 -6.68
C GLN A 577 21.54 16.12 -7.76
N ALA A 578 20.35 16.64 -7.44
CA ALA A 578 19.56 17.48 -8.33
C ALA A 578 19.96 18.97 -8.27
N LEU A 579 20.25 19.44 -7.05
CA LEU A 579 20.62 20.82 -6.72
C LEU A 579 21.76 20.78 -5.69
N ASP A 580 22.67 21.76 -5.66
CA ASP A 580 23.73 21.81 -4.63
C ASP A 580 23.17 22.12 -3.23
N SER A 581 23.90 21.69 -2.19
CA SER A 581 23.49 21.83 -0.79
C SER A 581 23.38 23.29 -0.34
N GLU A 582 24.26 24.18 -0.80
CA GLU A 582 24.18 25.62 -0.53
C GLU A 582 22.90 26.26 -1.11
N SER A 583 22.61 26.01 -2.39
CA SER A 583 21.35 26.44 -3.03
C SER A 583 20.15 25.90 -2.27
N THR A 584 20.22 24.64 -1.84
CA THR A 584 19.16 23.99 -1.10
C THR A 584 18.95 24.63 0.26
N ALA A 585 20.01 24.90 1.04
CA ALA A 585 19.92 25.57 2.33
C ALA A 585 19.31 26.99 2.21
N ILE A 586 19.69 27.74 1.16
CA ILE A 586 19.06 29.04 0.84
C ILE A 586 17.57 28.87 0.52
N MET A 587 17.22 27.93 -0.35
CA MET A 587 15.83 27.68 -0.75
C MET A 587 14.96 27.24 0.44
N THR A 588 15.48 26.35 1.28
CA THR A 588 14.84 25.90 2.53
C THR A 588 14.65 27.07 3.50
N TRP A 589 15.64 27.96 3.65
CA TRP A 589 15.49 29.19 4.44
C TRP A 589 14.41 30.14 3.89
N MET A 590 14.28 30.27 2.57
CA MET A 590 13.20 31.03 1.95
C MET A 590 11.82 30.36 2.17
N LEU A 591 11.73 29.02 2.06
CA LEU A 591 10.50 28.25 2.31
C LEU A 591 10.08 28.24 3.79
N ARG A 592 11.02 28.34 4.74
CA ARG A 592 10.69 28.58 6.16
C ARG A 592 9.92 29.89 6.34
N SER A 593 10.30 30.94 5.59
CA SER A 593 9.64 32.26 5.64
C SER A 593 8.16 32.19 5.20
N VAL A 594 7.82 31.29 4.27
CA VAL A 594 6.43 31.02 3.87
C VAL A 594 5.58 30.49 5.03
N VAL A 595 6.18 29.70 5.93
CA VAL A 595 5.48 29.08 7.07
C VAL A 595 5.48 29.99 8.30
N THR A 596 6.52 30.77 8.56
CA THR A 596 6.54 31.71 9.69
C THR A 596 5.67 32.95 9.41
N ASP A 597 5.86 33.59 8.25
CA ASP A 597 5.39 34.95 7.97
C ASP A 597 4.49 35.05 6.73
N GLY A 598 4.28 33.93 6.04
CA GLY A 598 3.62 33.89 4.74
C GLY A 598 2.35 33.04 4.70
N THR A 599 2.01 32.65 3.48
CA THR A 599 0.78 31.89 3.15
C THR A 599 0.67 30.51 3.81
N GLY A 600 1.76 29.94 4.33
CA GLY A 600 1.82 28.61 4.94
C GLY A 600 1.63 28.59 6.46
N ARG A 601 1.24 29.71 7.09
CA ARG A 601 1.23 29.88 8.56
C ARG A 601 0.45 28.82 9.35
N ALA A 602 -0.59 28.23 8.77
CA ALA A 602 -1.34 27.15 9.38
C ALA A 602 -0.54 25.82 9.54
N ALA A 603 0.60 25.67 8.85
CA ALA A 603 1.50 24.52 8.98
C ALA A 603 2.52 24.66 10.14
N GLN A 604 2.54 25.78 10.87
CA GLN A 604 3.55 26.04 11.91
C GLN A 604 3.52 24.99 13.03
N LEU A 605 4.69 24.42 13.33
CA LEU A 605 4.95 23.51 14.45
C LEU A 605 5.88 24.19 15.48
N GLY A 606 6.02 23.59 16.66
CA GLY A 606 7.02 23.97 17.68
C GLY A 606 8.47 23.56 17.31
N ARG A 607 8.77 23.42 16.02
CA ARG A 607 10.06 23.01 15.45
C ARG A 607 10.24 23.66 14.07
N PRO A 608 11.45 23.69 13.48
CA PRO A 608 11.65 24.20 12.12
C PRO A 608 10.77 23.45 11.11
N VAL A 609 10.06 24.19 10.26
CA VAL A 609 9.26 23.67 9.15
C VAL A 609 9.52 24.55 7.92
N ALA A 610 9.63 23.93 6.75
CA ALA A 610 9.65 24.60 5.46
C ALA A 610 8.50 24.07 4.61
N GLY A 611 7.91 24.90 3.73
CA GLY A 611 6.83 24.43 2.87
C GLY A 611 6.26 25.50 1.96
N LYS A 612 5.30 25.09 1.13
CA LYS A 612 4.65 25.99 0.16
C LYS A 612 3.19 25.59 -0.05
N THR A 613 2.33 26.59 -0.07
CA THR A 613 0.94 26.51 -0.54
C THR A 613 0.84 26.62 -2.06
N GLY A 614 -0.18 26.00 -2.65
CA GLY A 614 -0.55 26.22 -4.04
C GLY A 614 -2.05 26.21 -4.21
N THR A 615 -2.60 27.26 -4.79
CA THR A 615 -3.97 27.28 -5.29
C THR A 615 -3.88 27.28 -6.81
N SER A 616 -4.63 26.39 -7.49
CA SER A 616 -4.73 26.37 -8.96
C SER A 616 -5.70 27.43 -9.49
N ASP A 617 -5.84 27.54 -10.82
CA ASP A 617 -6.80 28.46 -11.43
C ASP A 617 -8.23 28.16 -10.94
N GLU A 618 -9.01 29.24 -10.72
CA GLU A 618 -10.35 29.20 -10.10
C GLU A 618 -10.40 28.50 -8.72
N ALA A 619 -9.27 28.29 -8.04
CA ALA A 619 -9.18 27.53 -6.80
C ALA A 619 -9.78 26.11 -6.87
N ARG A 620 -9.58 25.41 -7.99
CA ARG A 620 -10.04 24.01 -8.18
C ARG A 620 -9.26 23.01 -7.31
N ASP A 621 -8.01 23.31 -7.02
CA ASP A 621 -7.08 22.49 -6.24
C ASP A 621 -6.40 23.35 -5.17
N LEU A 622 -6.40 22.85 -3.94
CA LEU A 622 -5.76 23.46 -2.77
C LEU A 622 -4.64 22.54 -2.29
N TRP A 623 -3.42 23.06 -2.28
CA TRP A 623 -2.22 22.29 -1.98
C TRP A 623 -1.45 22.86 -0.79
N PHE A 624 -0.88 21.97 0.00
CA PHE A 624 0.29 22.30 0.82
C PHE A 624 1.30 21.16 0.79
N ILE A 625 2.54 21.49 0.42
CA ILE A 625 3.67 20.57 0.50
C ILE A 625 4.66 21.14 1.52
N GLY A 626 4.93 20.39 2.59
CA GLY A 626 5.76 20.83 3.70
C GLY A 626 6.65 19.72 4.22
N TYR A 627 7.77 20.12 4.81
CA TYR A 627 8.79 19.19 5.30
C TYR A 627 9.51 19.69 6.55
N ILE A 628 10.08 18.70 7.24
CA ILE A 628 11.15 18.79 8.24
C ILE A 628 12.34 17.96 7.71
N PRO A 629 13.56 18.01 8.29
CA PRO A 629 14.72 17.25 7.79
C PRO A 629 14.51 15.73 7.67
N GLN A 630 13.52 15.17 8.37
CA GLN A 630 13.24 13.73 8.47
C GLN A 630 12.00 13.26 7.69
N VAL A 631 11.10 14.17 7.30
CA VAL A 631 9.81 13.83 6.67
C VAL A 631 9.38 14.96 5.74
N VAL A 632 9.02 14.61 4.51
CA VAL A 632 8.22 15.47 3.63
C VAL A 632 6.83 14.89 3.51
N ALA A 633 5.81 15.74 3.58
CA ALA A 633 4.42 15.35 3.37
C ALA A 633 3.68 16.38 2.53
N GLY A 634 2.75 15.89 1.72
CA GLY A 634 1.94 16.70 0.82
C GLY A 634 0.46 16.43 1.02
N VAL A 635 -0.34 17.49 0.90
CA VAL A 635 -1.80 17.46 0.99
C VAL A 635 -2.39 18.13 -0.25
N TRP A 636 -3.41 17.50 -0.82
CA TRP A 636 -4.30 18.05 -1.84
C TRP A 636 -5.74 17.99 -1.36
N LEU A 637 -6.51 19.05 -1.58
CA LEU A 637 -7.96 19.12 -1.41
C LEU A 637 -8.59 19.59 -2.74
N GLY A 638 -9.72 19.02 -3.15
CA GLY A 638 -10.39 19.43 -4.39
C GLY A 638 -11.55 18.52 -4.82
N ASN A 639 -11.95 18.66 -6.09
CA ASN A 639 -13.07 17.95 -6.68
C ASN A 639 -12.66 17.16 -7.94
N ASP A 640 -13.10 15.90 -8.04
CA ASP A 640 -12.78 15.02 -9.19
C ASP A 640 -13.29 15.58 -10.52
N ASN A 641 -14.45 16.23 -10.49
CA ASN A 641 -15.11 16.87 -11.63
C ASN A 641 -14.56 18.28 -11.96
N ASN A 642 -13.43 18.68 -11.37
CA ASN A 642 -12.77 19.98 -11.54
C ASN A 642 -13.63 21.21 -11.20
N LYS A 643 -14.72 21.05 -10.43
CA LYS A 643 -15.47 22.19 -9.90
C LYS A 643 -14.57 23.03 -8.97
N PRO A 644 -14.59 24.37 -9.11
CA PRO A 644 -13.97 25.31 -8.16
C PRO A 644 -14.32 25.01 -6.70
N THR A 645 -13.32 25.12 -5.83
CA THR A 645 -13.56 25.22 -4.38
C THR A 645 -13.83 26.69 -4.00
N ARG A 646 -14.27 26.91 -2.77
CA ARG A 646 -14.36 28.21 -2.08
C ARG A 646 -13.33 28.33 -0.97
N GLY A 647 -12.45 27.33 -0.87
CA GLY A 647 -11.49 27.17 0.21
C GLY A 647 -10.18 27.90 0.00
N ALA A 648 -9.26 27.68 0.94
CA ALA A 648 -7.92 28.25 0.88
C ALA A 648 -6.85 27.18 1.11
N SER A 649 -5.68 27.35 0.50
CA SER A 649 -4.52 26.48 0.74
C SER A 649 -4.01 26.51 2.19
N GLY A 650 -4.50 27.44 3.02
CA GLY A 650 -4.32 27.41 4.47
C GLY A 650 -4.98 26.19 5.14
N THR A 651 -6.10 25.70 4.60
CA THR A 651 -6.80 24.51 5.08
C THR A 651 -5.97 23.26 4.81
N ALA A 652 -5.40 23.10 3.60
CA ALA A 652 -4.44 22.04 3.30
C ALA A 652 -3.19 22.09 4.21
N ALA A 653 -2.69 23.30 4.52
CA ALA A 653 -1.58 23.50 5.45
C ALA A 653 -1.93 23.13 6.90
N TYR A 654 -3.18 23.37 7.32
CA TYR A 654 -3.71 22.93 8.61
C TYR A 654 -3.86 21.40 8.69
N THR A 655 -4.39 20.76 7.65
CA THR A 655 -4.46 19.29 7.56
C THR A 655 -3.08 18.64 7.66
N TRP A 656 -2.09 19.20 6.95
CA TRP A 656 -0.69 18.79 7.06
C TRP A 656 -0.19 18.88 8.50
N ARG A 657 -0.51 19.98 9.21
CA ARG A 657 -0.15 20.14 10.63
C ARG A 657 -0.81 19.11 11.53
N GLN A 658 -2.10 18.78 11.33
CA GLN A 658 -2.79 17.78 12.16
C GLN A 658 -2.14 16.40 12.06
N PHE A 659 -1.78 15.98 10.85
CA PHE A 659 -0.98 14.78 10.61
C PHE A 659 0.41 14.89 11.27
N MET A 660 1.16 15.97 10.98
CA MET A 660 2.53 16.12 11.45
C MET A 660 2.66 16.24 12.97
N VAL A 661 1.68 16.80 13.68
CA VAL A 661 1.65 16.81 15.16
C VAL A 661 1.66 15.39 15.74
N LYS A 662 1.11 14.39 15.03
CA LYS A 662 1.22 12.98 15.43
C LYS A 662 2.57 12.39 15.07
N VAL A 663 3.02 12.60 13.82
CA VAL A 663 4.30 12.08 13.31
C VAL A 663 5.49 12.54 14.13
N VAL A 664 5.56 13.83 14.51
CA VAL A 664 6.75 14.39 15.16
C VAL A 664 6.82 14.15 16.66
N LYS A 665 5.81 13.51 17.26
CA LYS A 665 5.72 13.30 18.72
C LYS A 665 6.96 12.56 19.26
N ASP A 666 7.39 11.54 18.53
CA ASP A 666 8.49 10.65 18.92
C ASP A 666 9.78 10.91 18.09
N LEU A 667 9.78 11.96 17.25
CA LEU A 667 10.93 12.37 16.43
C LEU A 667 11.70 13.53 17.07
N LYS A 668 12.99 13.32 17.38
CA LYS A 668 13.92 14.36 17.85
C LYS A 668 13.84 15.61 16.95
N VAL A 669 13.92 16.80 17.56
CA VAL A 669 14.00 18.06 16.81
C VAL A 669 15.36 18.13 16.11
N GLU A 670 15.34 18.17 14.78
CA GLU A 670 16.50 18.43 13.94
C GLU A 670 16.37 19.82 13.31
N GLN A 671 17.51 20.49 13.12
CA GLN A 671 17.58 21.76 12.41
C GLN A 671 17.80 21.50 10.91
N PHE A 672 17.40 22.46 10.08
CA PHE A 672 17.85 22.49 8.69
C PHE A 672 19.32 22.92 8.61
N PRO A 673 20.05 22.57 7.54
CA PRO A 673 21.41 23.05 7.32
C PRO A 673 21.49 24.58 7.38
N ASP A 674 22.61 25.08 7.90
CA ASP A 674 22.90 26.52 7.89
C ASP A 674 23.09 27.01 6.44
N ARG A 675 22.52 28.18 6.14
CA ARG A 675 22.74 28.84 4.85
C ARG A 675 24.19 29.36 4.75
N PRO A 676 24.78 29.44 3.54
CA PRO A 676 26.05 30.13 3.35
C PRO A 676 25.98 31.59 3.82
N LYS A 677 27.13 32.12 4.27
CA LYS A 677 27.26 33.48 4.80
C LYS A 677 27.07 34.53 3.70
N ASP A 678 27.79 34.38 2.59
CA ASP A 678 27.61 35.18 1.38
C ASP A 678 26.52 34.55 0.49
N ILE A 679 25.39 35.26 0.36
CA ILE A 679 24.28 34.91 -0.52
C ILE A 679 24.17 35.84 -1.74
N GLU A 680 25.02 36.88 -1.82
CA GLU A 680 24.94 37.92 -2.84
C GLU A 680 25.84 37.62 -4.04
N ASN A 681 27.08 37.18 -3.79
CA ASN A 681 28.10 36.98 -4.84
C ASN A 681 28.37 35.50 -5.15
N ARG A 682 27.48 34.61 -4.73
CA ARG A 682 27.65 33.16 -4.84
C ARG A 682 27.61 32.69 -6.29
N LYS A 683 28.57 31.85 -6.69
CA LYS A 683 28.56 31.20 -8.01
C LYS A 683 27.51 30.08 -8.04
N GLY A 684 26.63 30.12 -9.04
CA GLY A 684 25.65 29.05 -9.26
C GLY A 684 26.27 27.75 -9.78
N SER A 685 25.65 26.62 -9.42
CA SER A 685 25.93 25.29 -9.97
C SER A 685 25.23 25.06 -11.31
N ILE A 686 24.14 25.78 -11.59
CA ILE A 686 23.30 25.65 -12.78
C ILE A 686 23.63 26.77 -13.79
N LYS A 687 23.69 26.43 -15.08
CA LYS A 687 23.84 27.41 -16.17
C LYS A 687 22.45 27.76 -16.75
N PRO A 688 22.00 29.03 -16.73
CA PRO A 688 20.67 29.41 -17.19
C PRO A 688 20.54 29.40 -18.72
N LYS A 689 19.48 28.78 -19.24
CA LYS A 689 19.09 28.81 -20.67
C LYS A 689 18.03 29.90 -20.90
N LYS A 690 18.42 31.16 -20.67
CA LYS A 690 17.49 32.31 -20.64
C LYS A 690 16.52 32.34 -21.82
N SER A 691 15.22 32.43 -21.54
CA SER A 691 14.22 32.73 -22.57
C SER A 691 14.41 34.17 -23.04
N LYS A 692 14.44 34.38 -24.36
CA LYS A 692 14.46 35.72 -24.96
C LYS A 692 13.04 36.09 -25.40
N PRO A 693 12.27 36.86 -24.61
CA PRO A 693 10.93 37.28 -25.01
C PRO A 693 11.01 38.15 -26.26
N THR A 694 10.03 38.01 -27.16
CA THR A 694 9.96 38.83 -28.37
C THR A 694 9.44 40.24 -28.04
N ARG A 695 8.56 40.34 -27.02
CA ARG A 695 8.07 41.60 -26.43
C ARG A 695 7.88 41.42 -24.92
N ALA A 696 8.61 42.18 -24.12
CA ALA A 696 8.34 42.33 -22.68
C ALA A 696 8.08 43.81 -22.37
N LEU A 697 7.00 44.10 -21.64
CA LEU A 697 6.56 45.47 -21.34
C LEU A 697 6.11 45.59 -19.88
N ASP A 698 6.87 46.34 -19.09
CA ASP A 698 6.41 46.87 -17.80
C ASP A 698 5.50 48.08 -18.07
N LYS A 699 4.18 47.90 -17.96
CA LYS A 699 3.19 48.93 -18.33
C LYS A 699 3.33 50.22 -17.49
N ALA A 700 3.90 50.11 -16.28
CA ALA A 700 4.16 51.24 -15.39
C ALA A 700 5.13 52.27 -16.00
N GLN A 701 6.23 51.83 -16.62
CA GLN A 701 7.27 52.74 -17.16
C GLN A 701 6.77 53.63 -18.30
N ARG A 702 5.75 53.19 -19.05
CA ARG A 702 5.13 54.01 -20.10
C ARG A 702 4.42 55.25 -19.53
N SER A 703 3.96 55.20 -18.28
CA SER A 703 3.29 56.33 -17.61
C SER A 703 4.25 57.45 -17.20
N GLU A 704 5.53 57.14 -16.94
CA GLU A 704 6.56 58.15 -16.66
C GLU A 704 7.21 58.69 -17.94
N SER A 705 7.45 57.84 -18.95
CA SER A 705 8.02 58.31 -20.22
C SER A 705 7.07 59.27 -20.96
N SER A 706 5.76 59.00 -20.93
CA SER A 706 4.72 59.88 -21.49
C SER A 706 4.49 61.17 -20.70
N LYS A 707 4.70 61.15 -19.37
CA LYS A 707 4.70 62.37 -18.56
C LYS A 707 5.94 63.23 -18.83
N ARG A 708 7.12 62.63 -19.00
CA ARG A 708 8.32 63.37 -19.41
C ARG A 708 8.21 63.97 -20.81
N SER A 709 7.64 63.28 -21.79
CA SER A 709 7.43 63.84 -23.14
C SER A 709 6.37 64.95 -23.19
N ASN A 710 5.33 64.90 -22.34
CA ASN A 710 4.32 65.97 -22.28
C ASN A 710 4.76 67.20 -21.46
N SER A 711 5.81 67.08 -20.63
CA SER A 711 6.36 68.22 -19.90
C SER A 711 7.25 69.12 -20.76
N SER A 712 7.89 68.60 -21.82
CA SER A 712 8.76 69.40 -22.70
C SER A 712 8.00 70.09 -23.85
N TYR A 713 6.77 69.70 -24.15
CA TYR A 713 5.99 70.25 -25.27
C TYR A 713 5.05 71.41 -24.92
N ASN A 714 4.88 71.72 -23.63
CA ASN A 714 3.98 72.79 -23.15
C ASN A 714 4.71 74.05 -22.61
N GLN A 715 6.03 74.13 -22.77
CA GLN A 715 6.83 75.27 -22.29
C GLN A 715 7.31 76.24 -23.42
N GLU A 716 6.96 75.97 -24.67
CA GLU A 716 7.33 76.79 -25.85
C GLU A 716 6.14 77.49 -26.56
N ARG A 717 4.94 77.49 -25.95
CA ARG A 717 3.79 78.28 -26.43
C ARG A 717 3.15 79.11 -25.31
N ASN A 718 3.89 80.08 -24.79
CA ASN A 718 3.33 81.23 -24.07
C ASN A 718 4.31 82.41 -23.98
N TYR A 719 4.75 82.90 -25.14
CA TYR A 719 5.19 84.29 -25.32
C TYR A 719 4.51 84.86 -26.57
N ASN A 720 4.17 86.15 -26.54
CA ASN A 720 3.43 86.92 -27.55
C ASN A 720 1.95 86.56 -27.78
N ARG A 721 1.06 87.20 -27.00
CA ARG A 721 0.24 88.29 -27.56
C ARG A 721 -0.22 89.29 -26.49
N GLN A 722 -0.21 90.57 -26.85
CA GLN A 722 -0.58 91.70 -26.00
C GLN A 722 -2.10 91.94 -26.02
N ALA A 723 -2.61 92.63 -24.98
CA ALA A 723 -3.98 93.11 -24.87
C ALA A 723 -4.26 94.36 -25.76
N PRO A 724 -5.50 94.89 -25.83
CA PRO A 724 -6.02 95.73 -24.75
C PRO A 724 -7.52 95.58 -24.38
N ALA A 725 -7.89 96.27 -23.29
CA ALA A 725 -9.20 96.70 -22.74
C ALA A 725 -10.49 96.57 -23.59
N ALA A 726 -11.71 96.45 -23.04
CA ALA A 726 -12.24 96.70 -21.68
C ALA A 726 -13.43 95.72 -21.36
N GLU A 727 -14.37 95.87 -20.39
CA GLU A 727 -14.68 96.95 -19.42
C GLU A 727 -15.39 96.40 -18.14
N GLU A 728 -16.08 97.29 -17.41
CA GLU A 728 -16.84 97.20 -16.15
C GLU A 728 -18.12 96.32 -16.14
N SER A 729 -18.63 95.77 -15.00
CA SER A 729 -18.35 95.95 -13.55
C SER A 729 -18.64 94.61 -12.78
N THR A 730 -18.75 94.45 -11.44
CA THR A 730 -18.92 95.35 -10.27
C THR A 730 -18.33 94.77 -8.94
N GLU A 731 -18.49 95.57 -7.88
CA GLU A 731 -18.23 95.49 -6.42
C GLU A 731 -18.89 94.33 -5.60
N TYR A 732 -18.55 94.01 -4.32
CA TYR A 732 -17.60 94.55 -3.31
C TYR A 732 -17.08 93.41 -2.35
N ARG A 733 -15.97 93.67 -1.62
CA ARG A 733 -15.37 92.88 -0.50
C ARG A 733 -16.11 93.12 0.85
N SER A 734 -15.95 92.44 2.01
CA SER A 734 -15.07 91.40 2.62
C SER A 734 -15.83 90.80 3.86
N SER A 735 -15.41 89.76 4.63
CA SER A 735 -14.23 89.71 5.53
C SER A 735 -14.10 88.43 6.40
N ARG A 736 -12.83 87.93 6.58
CA ARG A 736 -12.12 87.48 7.83
C ARG A 736 -12.83 86.50 8.82
N ARG A 737 -12.25 85.42 9.40
CA ARG A 737 -10.91 85.05 9.99
C ARG A 737 -10.72 83.50 9.92
N ARG A 738 -9.51 82.89 9.75
CA ARG A 738 -8.48 82.47 10.77
C ARG A 738 -9.04 81.58 11.92
N TYR A 739 -8.48 80.44 12.36
CA TYR A 739 -7.07 79.94 12.46
C TYR A 739 -6.90 78.38 12.26
N ARG A 740 -5.79 77.78 12.72
CA ARG A 740 -5.16 76.49 12.33
C ARG A 740 -4.56 75.71 13.54
N GLU A 741 -4.28 74.41 13.38
CA GLU A 741 -3.23 73.54 14.03
C GLU A 741 -3.48 72.76 15.38
N ASP A 742 -3.43 71.41 15.26
CA ASP A 742 -2.46 70.42 15.83
C ASP A 742 -2.40 69.81 17.28
N TYR A 743 -2.10 68.48 17.28
CA TYR A 743 -1.46 67.53 18.24
C TYR A 743 -1.84 67.37 19.74
N ALA A 744 -1.97 66.09 20.21
CA ALA A 744 -1.55 65.58 21.55
C ALA A 744 -1.67 64.03 21.75
N GLU A 745 -0.80 63.45 22.60
CA GLU A 745 -0.89 62.13 23.31
C GLU A 745 -0.85 62.39 24.87
N PRO A 746 -0.67 61.43 25.81
CA PRO A 746 -1.51 60.27 26.22
C PRO A 746 -1.77 60.11 27.76
N ALA A 747 -2.60 59.10 28.15
CA ALA A 747 -2.70 58.41 29.49
C ALA A 747 -3.33 59.20 30.69
N PRO A 748 -3.90 58.59 31.78
CA PRO A 748 -3.40 57.43 32.59
C PRO A 748 -4.47 56.43 33.16
N GLU A 749 -4.19 55.81 34.33
CA GLU A 749 -4.68 54.50 34.86
C GLU A 749 -5.40 54.58 36.24
N ARG A 750 -6.20 53.54 36.63
CA ARG A 750 -6.40 52.92 37.99
C ARG A 750 -7.78 52.90 38.73
N SER A 751 -8.09 51.68 39.21
CA SER A 751 -8.47 51.26 40.59
C SER A 751 -9.93 50.86 40.96
N TYR A 752 -9.99 49.91 41.92
CA TYR A 752 -11.15 49.15 42.42
C TYR A 752 -11.89 49.81 43.61
N ARG A 753 -13.16 49.42 43.86
CA ARG A 753 -13.71 49.34 45.23
C ARG A 753 -14.85 48.32 45.41
N ARG A 754 -15.16 48.02 46.69
CA ARG A 754 -15.85 46.82 47.24
C ARG A 754 -16.93 47.22 48.25
N ARG A 755 -18.04 46.46 48.33
CA ARG A 755 -18.99 46.26 49.48
C ARG A 755 -20.01 45.19 49.03
N GLU A 756 -20.09 43.98 49.61
CA GLU A 756 -20.54 43.55 50.96
C GLU A 756 -22.10 43.44 51.09
N PRO A 757 -22.68 42.39 51.71
CA PRO A 757 -24.08 41.96 51.53
C PRO A 757 -25.00 42.19 52.75
N VAL A 758 -26.31 41.92 52.62
CA VAL A 758 -27.30 41.88 53.73
C VAL A 758 -28.29 40.70 53.59
N GLU A 759 -28.61 40.10 54.74
CA GLU A 759 -29.64 39.13 55.15
C GLU A 759 -31.08 39.39 54.64
N GLU A 760 -32.11 38.54 54.81
CA GLU A 760 -32.31 37.09 55.08
C GLU A 760 -33.85 36.86 55.04
N ALA A 761 -34.36 35.72 54.53
CA ALA A 761 -35.65 35.10 54.94
C ALA A 761 -36.01 33.85 54.10
N ALA A 762 -36.40 32.75 54.77
CA ALA A 762 -37.12 31.62 54.19
C ALA A 762 -38.66 31.81 54.35
N PRO A 763 -39.55 31.15 53.57
CA PRO A 763 -39.83 29.70 53.72
C PRO A 763 -40.09 29.03 52.32
N GLN A 764 -40.67 27.84 52.12
CA GLN A 764 -41.24 26.77 52.99
C GLN A 764 -41.13 25.40 52.28
N TYR A 765 -41.49 24.30 52.95
CA TYR A 765 -41.75 22.98 52.34
C TYR A 765 -43.21 22.54 52.59
N SER A 766 -43.91 22.08 51.56
CA SER A 766 -45.13 21.24 51.67
C SER A 766 -45.42 20.50 50.36
N GLU A 767 -45.80 19.22 50.45
CA GLU A 767 -46.17 18.37 49.30
C GLU A 767 -47.53 18.75 48.68
N PRO A 768 -47.82 18.26 47.46
CA PRO A 768 -49.10 17.57 47.29
C PRO A 768 -49.07 16.24 46.51
N ARG A 769 -49.66 15.25 47.18
CA ARG A 769 -50.34 14.01 46.77
C ARG A 769 -50.80 13.84 45.31
N ARG A 770 -50.83 12.55 44.90
CA ARG A 770 -51.56 11.98 43.75
C ARG A 770 -53.03 12.44 43.64
N SER A 771 -53.49 12.57 42.40
CA SER A 771 -54.84 12.13 41.97
C SER A 771 -54.82 11.68 40.50
N GLU A 772 -55.69 10.73 40.15
CA GLU A 772 -55.67 9.98 38.88
C GLU A 772 -56.30 10.78 37.71
N ARG A 773 -55.94 10.42 36.48
CA ARG A 773 -56.82 10.63 35.30
C ARG A 773 -56.82 9.42 34.37
N SER A 774 -58.02 9.13 33.88
CA SER A 774 -58.38 7.98 33.04
C SER A 774 -57.73 8.01 31.66
N TYR A 775 -57.39 6.83 31.15
CA TYR A 775 -57.22 6.60 29.72
C TYR A 775 -58.59 6.42 29.04
N SER A 776 -58.67 6.81 27.77
CA SER A 776 -59.74 6.46 26.84
C SER A 776 -59.11 6.25 25.45
N GLU A 777 -59.40 5.12 24.81
CA GLU A 777 -58.70 4.65 23.61
C GLU A 777 -59.03 5.44 22.33
N PRO A 778 -58.07 5.59 21.40
CA PRO A 778 -58.34 5.92 20.00
C PRO A 778 -58.55 4.66 19.14
N SER A 779 -59.56 4.72 18.27
CA SER A 779 -59.94 3.67 17.30
C SER A 779 -58.86 3.31 16.29
N TYR A 780 -58.71 2.02 15.99
CA TYR A 780 -57.98 1.49 14.82
C TYR A 780 -58.93 1.29 13.63
N SER A 781 -58.44 1.56 12.41
CA SER A 781 -59.10 1.18 11.16
C SER A 781 -58.16 0.30 10.30
N GLU A 782 -58.70 -0.79 9.76
CA GLU A 782 -57.91 -1.81 9.04
C GLU A 782 -57.62 -1.43 7.57
N PRO A 783 -56.41 -1.74 7.05
CA PRO A 783 -56.14 -1.75 5.62
C PRO A 783 -56.71 -3.02 4.94
N ARG A 784 -57.44 -2.84 3.84
CA ARG A 784 -58.01 -3.95 3.04
C ARG A 784 -56.92 -4.84 2.44
N ARG A 785 -57.10 -6.17 2.54
CA ARG A 785 -56.30 -7.17 1.80
C ARG A 785 -56.71 -7.21 0.32
N SER A 786 -55.73 -7.31 -0.57
CA SER A 786 -55.92 -7.67 -1.97
C SER A 786 -55.67 -9.17 -2.17
N GLU A 787 -56.62 -9.89 -2.75
CA GLU A 787 -56.50 -11.33 -3.03
C GLU A 787 -55.46 -11.60 -4.14
N ARG A 788 -54.70 -12.69 -3.99
CA ARG A 788 -53.86 -13.26 -5.05
C ARG A 788 -54.46 -14.57 -5.52
N SER A 789 -54.75 -14.65 -6.82
CA SER A 789 -55.19 -15.88 -7.46
C SER A 789 -54.06 -16.91 -7.52
N TYR A 790 -54.38 -18.16 -7.14
CA TYR A 790 -53.51 -19.33 -7.30
C TYR A 790 -54.21 -20.34 -8.21
N SER A 791 -53.50 -20.82 -9.24
CA SER A 791 -53.94 -21.93 -10.08
C SER A 791 -53.28 -23.24 -9.63
N GLU A 792 -54.05 -24.33 -9.60
CA GLU A 792 -53.57 -25.66 -9.20
C GLU A 792 -52.68 -26.32 -10.27
N PRO A 793 -51.55 -26.95 -9.88
CA PRO A 793 -50.88 -27.95 -10.69
C PRO A 793 -51.49 -29.35 -10.47
N ARG A 794 -51.81 -30.07 -11.56
CA ARG A 794 -52.33 -31.45 -11.51
C ARG A 794 -51.27 -32.43 -10.99
N ARG A 795 -51.73 -33.49 -10.29
CA ARG A 795 -50.91 -34.66 -9.92
C ARG A 795 -50.66 -35.59 -11.11
N SER A 796 -49.49 -36.22 -11.14
CA SER A 796 -49.22 -37.49 -11.82
C SER A 796 -48.19 -38.30 -11.02
N GLU A 797 -48.33 -39.62 -11.03
CA GLU A 797 -47.59 -40.56 -10.16
C GLU A 797 -46.18 -40.89 -10.68
N PRO A 798 -45.24 -41.32 -9.81
CA PRO A 798 -43.90 -41.72 -10.21
C PRO A 798 -43.87 -43.18 -10.72
N SER A 799 -43.35 -43.36 -11.94
CA SER A 799 -43.04 -44.69 -12.49
C SER A 799 -41.57 -45.05 -12.24
N TYR A 800 -41.31 -46.26 -11.75
CA TYR A 800 -39.98 -46.84 -11.61
C TYR A 800 -39.58 -47.62 -12.86
N SER A 801 -38.31 -47.51 -13.28
CA SER A 801 -37.71 -48.43 -14.27
C SER A 801 -36.23 -48.70 -13.95
N GLU A 802 -35.81 -49.95 -14.17
CA GLU A 802 -34.47 -50.44 -13.86
C GLU A 802 -33.43 -50.06 -14.93
N PRO A 803 -32.14 -49.93 -14.55
CA PRO A 803 -31.06 -49.70 -15.52
C PRO A 803 -30.64 -51.00 -16.22
N ARG A 804 -30.99 -51.17 -17.50
CA ARG A 804 -30.36 -52.18 -18.37
C ARG A 804 -29.02 -51.68 -18.91
N ARG A 805 -28.02 -52.57 -18.92
CA ARG A 805 -26.72 -52.36 -19.59
C ARG A 805 -26.88 -52.35 -21.12
N SER A 806 -26.07 -51.53 -21.79
CA SER A 806 -25.62 -51.76 -23.17
C SER A 806 -24.18 -51.26 -23.34
N GLU A 807 -23.54 -51.68 -24.42
CA GLU A 807 -22.08 -51.82 -24.51
C GLU A 807 -21.33 -50.57 -25.00
N ARG A 808 -20.02 -50.53 -24.74
CA ARG A 808 -19.13 -49.48 -25.25
C ARG A 808 -18.80 -49.75 -26.72
N SER A 809 -19.01 -48.75 -27.57
CA SER A 809 -18.32 -48.63 -28.86
C SER A 809 -17.43 -47.38 -28.84
N TYR A 810 -16.20 -47.49 -29.35
CA TYR A 810 -15.26 -46.38 -29.45
C TYR A 810 -15.41 -45.66 -30.79
N SER A 811 -15.37 -44.32 -30.76
CA SER A 811 -15.09 -43.49 -31.94
C SER A 811 -14.21 -42.30 -31.55
N GLU A 812 -13.31 -41.91 -32.46
CA GLU A 812 -12.26 -40.91 -32.19
C GLU A 812 -12.80 -39.47 -32.19
N PRO A 813 -12.23 -38.56 -31.36
CA PRO A 813 -12.63 -37.16 -31.36
C PRO A 813 -12.02 -36.39 -32.55
N ARG A 814 -12.86 -36.00 -33.51
CA ARG A 814 -12.50 -34.94 -34.46
C ARG A 814 -12.40 -33.60 -33.74
N ARG A 815 -11.31 -32.86 -33.99
CA ARG A 815 -11.16 -31.47 -33.54
C ARG A 815 -12.07 -30.55 -34.36
N SER A 816 -12.67 -29.56 -33.70
CA SER A 816 -13.30 -28.39 -34.33
C SER A 816 -12.62 -27.12 -33.83
N GLU A 817 -12.38 -26.18 -34.74
CA GLU A 817 -11.78 -24.88 -34.43
C GLU A 817 -12.83 -23.89 -33.91
N PRO A 818 -12.46 -22.94 -33.01
CA PRO A 818 -13.40 -21.95 -32.51
C PRO A 818 -13.57 -20.78 -33.49
N SER A 819 -14.81 -20.54 -33.92
CA SER A 819 -15.19 -19.35 -34.67
C SER A 819 -15.33 -18.13 -33.74
N TYR A 820 -14.72 -17.00 -34.12
CA TYR A 820 -14.89 -15.71 -33.46
C TYR A 820 -15.97 -14.88 -34.18
N SER A 821 -16.83 -14.21 -33.42
CA SER A 821 -17.80 -13.23 -33.94
C SER A 821 -17.31 -11.79 -33.71
N GLU A 822 -17.33 -10.98 -34.77
CA GLU A 822 -17.07 -9.53 -34.68
C GLU A 822 -18.33 -8.75 -34.29
N PRO A 823 -18.22 -7.63 -33.55
CA PRO A 823 -19.35 -6.72 -33.28
C PRO A 823 -19.60 -5.77 -34.46
N SER A 824 -20.84 -5.65 -34.93
CA SER A 824 -21.18 -4.68 -35.97
C SER A 824 -21.34 -3.26 -35.42
N TYR A 825 -20.75 -2.28 -36.11
CA TYR A 825 -21.02 -0.85 -35.93
C TYR A 825 -22.05 -0.39 -36.96
N SER A 826 -22.97 0.50 -36.55
CA SER A 826 -23.90 1.19 -37.44
C SER A 826 -23.76 2.71 -37.32
N GLU A 827 -23.56 3.39 -38.45
CA GLU A 827 -23.51 4.85 -38.54
C GLU A 827 -24.92 5.47 -38.60
N PRO A 828 -25.16 6.62 -37.94
CA PRO A 828 -26.30 7.48 -38.24
C PRO A 828 -25.96 8.49 -39.36
N ARG A 829 -26.79 8.54 -40.40
CA ARG A 829 -26.68 9.50 -41.52
C ARG A 829 -26.96 10.95 -41.08
N ARG A 830 -26.31 11.90 -41.76
CA ARG A 830 -26.74 13.31 -41.80
C ARG A 830 -28.09 13.46 -42.51
N SER A 831 -28.93 14.35 -42.00
CA SER A 831 -29.97 15.06 -42.76
C SER A 831 -30.04 16.53 -42.32
N GLU A 832 -30.59 17.39 -43.18
CA GLU A 832 -30.34 18.84 -43.15
C GLU A 832 -31.37 19.66 -42.35
N ARG A 833 -30.99 20.91 -42.07
CA ARG A 833 -31.86 21.94 -41.45
C ARG A 833 -33.15 22.16 -42.23
N ARG A 834 -34.27 22.26 -41.50
CA ARG A 834 -35.31 23.26 -41.76
C ARG A 834 -35.64 24.01 -40.48
N GLN A 835 -35.86 25.32 -40.61
CA GLN A 835 -36.39 26.17 -39.55
C GLN A 835 -37.92 26.14 -39.62
N GLU A 836 -38.58 26.01 -38.49
CA GLU A 836 -39.96 26.49 -38.33
C GLU A 836 -40.19 26.91 -36.87
N SER A 837 -40.97 27.97 -36.70
CA SER A 837 -41.13 28.72 -35.45
C SER A 837 -42.41 28.36 -34.73
N TYR A 838 -42.38 28.24 -33.40
CA TYR A 838 -43.61 28.33 -32.59
C TYR A 838 -43.41 29.01 -31.24
N GLN A 839 -44.46 29.68 -30.76
CA GLN A 839 -44.48 30.55 -29.58
C GLN A 839 -44.76 29.81 -28.26
N PRO A 840 -44.43 30.40 -27.10
CA PRO A 840 -44.76 29.84 -25.79
C PRO A 840 -46.19 30.17 -25.33
N ALA A 841 -46.77 29.28 -24.51
CA ALA A 841 -48.04 29.45 -23.81
C ALA A 841 -47.91 28.83 -22.37
N PRO A 842 -48.80 29.11 -21.40
CA PRO A 842 -48.44 29.98 -20.27
C PRO A 842 -48.13 29.24 -18.95
N GLU A 843 -47.53 29.97 -17.99
CA GLU A 843 -47.30 29.49 -16.62
C GLU A 843 -48.61 29.18 -15.86
N ALA A 844 -48.57 28.12 -15.05
CA ALA A 844 -49.55 27.81 -14.00
C ALA A 844 -48.89 27.97 -12.61
N PRO A 845 -49.66 28.27 -11.54
CA PRO A 845 -49.12 28.95 -10.36
C PRO A 845 -48.31 28.07 -9.41
N ARG A 846 -47.34 28.70 -8.73
CA ARG A 846 -46.50 28.08 -7.68
C ARG A 846 -47.30 27.90 -6.37
N PRO A 847 -47.17 26.76 -5.66
CA PRO A 847 -47.66 26.65 -4.29
C PRO A 847 -46.81 27.52 -3.34
N ALA A 848 -47.44 28.06 -2.30
CA ALA A 848 -46.83 28.97 -1.34
C ALA A 848 -45.76 28.29 -0.45
N ALA A 849 -44.75 29.05 -0.06
CA ALA A 849 -43.67 28.56 0.80
C ALA A 849 -44.11 28.47 2.29
N PRO A 850 -43.65 27.45 3.04
CA PRO A 850 -43.80 27.42 4.49
C PRO A 850 -42.87 28.45 5.18
N PRO A 851 -43.22 28.94 6.38
CA PRO A 851 -42.42 29.93 7.12
C PRO A 851 -41.09 29.36 7.63
N PRO A 852 -40.10 30.23 7.93
CA PRO A 852 -38.75 29.79 8.31
C PRO A 852 -38.70 29.15 9.69
N VAL A 853 -37.94 28.06 9.80
CA VAL A 853 -37.57 27.43 11.07
C VAL A 853 -36.15 27.86 11.44
N GLU A 854 -35.98 28.55 12.56
CA GLU A 854 -34.66 28.90 13.12
C GLU A 854 -33.94 27.64 13.64
N PRO A 855 -32.69 27.34 13.23
CA PRO A 855 -31.87 26.34 13.88
C PRO A 855 -31.14 26.95 15.10
N ARG A 856 -31.79 26.94 16.27
CA ARG A 856 -31.10 27.19 17.55
C ARG A 856 -30.38 25.93 18.00
N PHE A 857 -29.06 25.91 17.85
CA PHE A 857 -28.16 24.99 18.57
C PHE A 857 -27.22 25.80 19.45
N GLU A 858 -27.64 26.07 20.69
CA GLU A 858 -26.71 26.41 21.76
C GLU A 858 -26.02 25.13 22.24
N ALA A 859 -24.69 25.17 22.33
CA ALA A 859 -23.90 24.03 22.76
C ALA A 859 -24.01 23.85 24.29
N ALA A 860 -24.27 22.63 24.74
CA ALA A 860 -24.16 22.28 26.15
C ALA A 860 -22.68 22.37 26.60
N PRO A 861 -22.36 23.03 27.73
CA PRO A 861 -21.00 23.10 28.23
C PRO A 861 -20.57 21.75 28.81
N VAL A 862 -19.48 21.18 28.26
CA VAL A 862 -18.82 19.99 28.81
C VAL A 862 -18.10 20.37 30.10
N ALA A 863 -18.29 19.57 31.15
CA ALA A 863 -17.71 19.82 32.47
C ALA A 863 -16.16 19.70 32.47
N PRO A 864 -15.44 20.57 33.22
CA PRO A 864 -14.00 20.44 33.39
C PRO A 864 -13.64 19.31 34.38
N PRO A 865 -12.48 18.65 34.21
CA PRO A 865 -11.98 17.66 35.18
C PRO A 865 -11.54 18.33 36.50
N PRO A 866 -11.58 17.61 37.63
CA PRO A 866 -11.29 18.18 38.95
C PRO A 866 -9.80 18.54 39.12
N ALA A 867 -9.56 19.71 39.70
CA ALA A 867 -8.23 20.19 40.10
C ALA A 867 -7.83 19.64 41.50
N PRO A 868 -6.51 19.55 41.82
CA PRO A 868 -6.02 18.84 43.01
C PRO A 868 -6.18 19.65 44.32
N PRO A 869 -6.20 18.99 45.49
CA PRO A 869 -6.29 19.66 46.79
C PRO A 869 -4.96 20.32 47.18
N SER A 870 -5.00 21.61 47.56
CA SER A 870 -3.84 22.35 48.05
C SER A 870 -3.70 22.35 49.57
N SER A 871 -2.57 21.81 50.05
CA SER A 871 -1.80 22.29 51.22
C SER A 871 -2.52 22.63 52.55
N ARG A 872 -2.24 21.85 53.60
CA ARG A 872 -2.10 22.39 54.97
C ARG A 872 -0.63 22.31 55.41
N LYS A 873 -0.14 23.44 55.93
CA LYS A 873 1.06 23.71 56.77
C LYS A 873 2.18 22.66 56.85
N ALA A 874 3.39 23.10 56.51
CA ALA A 874 4.65 22.45 56.86
C ALA A 874 5.10 22.72 58.32
N PRO A 875 5.99 21.88 58.87
CA PRO A 875 7.05 22.27 59.78
C PRO A 875 8.42 22.34 59.07
N GLU A 876 9.40 22.95 59.73
CA GLU A 876 10.77 23.22 59.25
C GLU A 876 11.71 21.98 59.22
N PRO A 877 12.89 22.06 58.55
CA PRO A 877 13.67 20.89 58.17
C PRO A 877 14.67 20.42 59.23
N ALA A 878 14.93 19.10 59.24
CA ALA A 878 16.11 18.49 59.86
C ALA A 878 17.07 17.99 58.77
N LEU A 879 18.39 18.05 59.04
CA LEU A 879 19.43 17.59 58.13
C LEU A 879 19.53 16.06 58.12
N GLU A 880 19.63 15.42 56.94
CA GLU A 880 20.44 14.19 56.84
C GLU A 880 20.90 13.81 55.40
N GLN A 881 22.23 13.74 55.27
CA GLN A 881 23.10 12.80 54.53
C GLN A 881 22.76 12.26 53.11
N ALA A 882 23.81 12.15 52.29
CA ALA A 882 23.79 11.67 50.91
C ALA A 882 23.98 10.13 50.79
N PRO A 883 23.43 9.48 49.75
CA PRO A 883 23.64 8.05 49.49
C PRO A 883 24.94 7.77 48.72
N ALA A 884 25.55 6.62 49.01
CA ALA A 884 26.83 6.16 48.45
C ALA A 884 26.70 5.50 47.05
N ALA A 885 27.84 5.30 46.39
CA ALA A 885 27.96 4.68 45.07
C ALA A 885 27.83 3.13 45.12
N PRO A 886 27.42 2.48 44.01
CA PRO A 886 27.29 1.01 43.94
C PRO A 886 28.62 0.29 43.69
N GLU A 887 28.75 -0.91 44.25
CA GLU A 887 29.92 -1.80 44.13
C GLU A 887 30.00 -2.54 42.76
N PRO A 888 31.20 -2.99 42.33
CA PRO A 888 31.39 -3.79 41.12
C PRO A 888 31.07 -5.29 41.31
N PRO A 889 30.74 -6.04 40.24
CA PRO A 889 30.43 -7.47 40.29
C PRO A 889 31.67 -8.38 40.43
N PRO A 890 31.51 -9.62 40.92
CA PRO A 890 32.63 -10.55 41.20
C PRO A 890 33.20 -11.25 39.96
N GLU A 891 34.46 -11.68 40.05
CA GLU A 891 35.22 -12.40 39.01
C GLU A 891 34.79 -13.87 38.83
N PRO A 892 34.97 -14.44 37.62
CA PRO A 892 34.77 -15.87 37.36
C PRO A 892 35.99 -16.73 37.78
N PRO A 893 35.79 -18.03 38.13
CA PRO A 893 36.87 -18.90 38.57
C PRO A 893 37.78 -19.38 37.42
N ALA A 894 39.06 -19.57 37.74
CA ALA A 894 40.10 -20.08 36.83
C ALA A 894 39.95 -21.58 36.53
N PRO A 895 40.45 -22.08 35.37
CA PRO A 895 40.38 -23.50 35.02
C PRO A 895 41.39 -24.34 35.81
N ALA A 896 40.95 -25.52 36.26
CA ALA A 896 41.85 -26.56 36.76
C ALA A 896 42.55 -27.28 35.59
N ALA A 897 43.78 -27.72 35.82
CA ALA A 897 44.53 -28.54 34.88
C ALA A 897 44.56 -30.01 35.34
N GLU A 898 44.07 -30.90 34.49
CA GLU A 898 44.62 -32.24 34.16
C GLU A 898 43.92 -32.78 32.90
#